data_AF-A0A821QBV0-F1
#
_entry.id   AF-A0A821QBV0-F1
#
_cell.length_a   1.000
_cell.length_b   1.000
_cell.length_c   1.000
_cell.angle_alpha   90.00
_cell.angle_beta   90.00
_cell.angle_gamma   90.00
#
_symmetry.space_group_name_H-M   'P 1'
#
loop_
_entity.id
_entity.type
_entity.pdbx_description
1 polymer ?
#
loop_
_entity_poly.entity_id
_entity_poly.type
_entity_poly.pdbx_seq_one_letter_code
_entity_poly.pdbx_strand_id
1 'polypeptide(L)'
;MIYGLGSASDYYAFDQLVGSSNVDITYSYNVVDHGNISSYPLYHTSYEVFSMMKKFIDPHFTAHRTIGQFWGVLALLLSETSVLPFNVTRYTTALMQAMNSLKPKDPAVLDPLRNAINDFGTATQDFVARLKSLDFENPYEIRAYNDQLLQLERAFLNPLGQGGDYTDLKHVVYAPAKINLYAADGFPSLSDAIVSDDSREIANQIAILLIIVAVVATALALGLGIIIGHFAVPKTSWKYDRLTKPADQRNYQIFINSIQATNIETNLKDLTSRPHLAGLPEDLESAEVIEQRWKTDGLQVTKPKYNVLLSYPDNSNPNRVTLTNSDGTVIFQTSGVEPVYDTTQPKTVNPFLAYTPNGTVSSTKLYYANYGELEDLQKLASIVGNVSLQGSIIIMRYGRIFRGDKVMHAQYFGAIGAILYNDPADYAPFGTTPDQVYDQKWYMPPSGVQRGATFPSNGDPLTPIYPSTDYMYRMREESLRFLPKIPAQPIGYGEAQIILQYMQGNEVPVEWRGTLSNVIYRYGGELLNASTIEVKTYNRLERKDTYNVIGIMKGEIEPDRYVVIGNHRDAWSLGSLDPTSGTATLLEITRVLGEMHKNGFRPRRSLMFCSWGAEEYGLIGSVEYVEEYVKVLGARIVSYLNLDVAVDGFYKVDVKASPMLFDAIVEAGKMVPSAYDPAGQTVYGKWMQVDRNNVTNEPRIRHGLGSGSDYFAFDQLAGSSNYDATYRFNPADHKNLRSYPLYHTSYEVFSMMKTFVDPDFLAHRTMGQFTGVLALILSESPVLPLNISRYTSALIETMNSLKVTNPIDLDPLRNAINDFGKTAQDFAARSKLMDTENPYEIRIYNDQLLQFERAFLNPLGQGSDYTEMKHIIYAPPKSNQYASSGFPAVSDAIISGSKTEIEYQIAIATYFVRGALSTLKEFDKFIAV
;
A
#
# COMPACT_ATOMS: atom_id res chain seq x y z
N MET A 1 -10.78 36.58 -24.26
CA MET A 1 -10.67 35.14 -24.51
C MET A 1 -9.96 34.54 -23.32
N ILE A 2 -10.46 33.43 -22.77
CA ILE A 2 -9.75 32.67 -21.72
C ILE A 2 -9.06 31.52 -22.47
N TYR A 3 -7.73 31.46 -22.38
CA TYR A 3 -6.92 30.40 -23.00
C TYR A 3 -6.35 29.50 -21.90
N GLY A 4 -6.01 28.26 -22.24
CA GLY A 4 -5.22 27.40 -21.35
C GLY A 4 -3.82 27.98 -21.15
N LEU A 5 -3.23 27.76 -19.98
CA LEU A 5 -1.87 28.17 -19.64
C LEU A 5 -0.88 27.15 -20.20
N GLY A 6 0.05 27.59 -21.06
CA GLY A 6 1.01 26.72 -21.76
C GLY A 6 2.29 26.44 -20.96
N SER A 7 3.46 26.52 -21.60
CA SER A 7 4.78 26.46 -20.93
C SER A 7 5.53 27.79 -20.95
N ALA A 8 4.89 28.83 -21.51
CA ALA A 8 5.54 30.07 -21.92
C ALA A 8 6.00 30.99 -20.78
N SER A 9 5.69 30.68 -19.52
CA SER A 9 5.93 31.57 -18.38
C SER A 9 6.03 30.82 -17.05
N ASP A 10 6.24 31.57 -15.98
CA ASP A 10 6.52 31.08 -14.62
C ASP A 10 5.38 30.23 -14.03
N TYR A 11 4.15 30.38 -14.53
CA TYR A 11 3.02 29.53 -14.13
C TYR A 11 3.24 28.05 -14.46
N TYR A 12 4.19 27.70 -15.34
CA TYR A 12 4.50 26.31 -15.69
C TYR A 12 4.77 25.44 -14.47
N ALA A 13 5.61 25.90 -13.54
CA ALA A 13 5.95 25.11 -12.35
C ALA A 13 4.72 24.91 -11.44
N PHE A 14 3.86 25.93 -11.35
CA PHE A 14 2.67 25.91 -10.51
C PHE A 14 1.55 25.05 -11.11
N ASP A 15 1.40 25.08 -12.42
CA ASP A 15 0.39 24.32 -13.14
C ASP A 15 0.81 22.85 -13.31
N GLN A 16 1.99 22.63 -13.88
CA GLN A 16 2.46 21.31 -14.29
C GLN A 16 3.10 20.50 -13.17
N LEU A 17 3.62 21.12 -12.11
CA LEU A 17 4.26 20.40 -11.00
C LEU A 17 3.43 20.44 -9.72
N VAL A 18 2.80 21.59 -9.41
CA VAL A 18 2.02 21.78 -8.17
C VAL A 18 0.52 21.53 -8.36
N GLY A 19 -0.02 21.78 -9.57
CA GLY A 19 -1.45 21.68 -9.85
C GLY A 19 -2.27 22.73 -9.09
N SER A 20 -1.77 23.96 -9.00
CA SER A 20 -2.53 25.08 -8.43
C SER A 20 -3.34 25.78 -9.50
N SER A 21 -4.50 26.33 -9.12
CA SER A 21 -5.23 27.24 -10.00
C SER A 21 -4.40 28.50 -10.26
N ASN A 22 -4.09 28.75 -11.53
CA ASN A 22 -3.25 29.88 -11.95
C ASN A 22 -4.05 30.82 -12.84
N VAL A 23 -3.66 32.09 -12.87
CA VAL A 23 -4.22 33.08 -13.78
C VAL A 23 -3.12 33.96 -14.32
N ASP A 24 -3.13 34.16 -15.63
CA ASP A 24 -2.32 35.16 -16.32
C ASP A 24 -3.26 36.22 -16.89
N ILE A 25 -2.99 37.49 -16.56
CA ILE A 25 -3.89 38.61 -16.87
C ILE A 25 -3.07 39.64 -17.63
N THR A 26 -3.57 40.03 -18.79
CA THR A 26 -2.97 41.08 -19.61
C THR A 26 -4.04 42.01 -20.17
N TYR A 27 -3.70 43.30 -20.31
CA TYR A 27 -4.54 44.27 -20.99
C TYR A 27 -4.19 44.26 -22.49
N SER A 28 -5.08 43.71 -23.31
CA SER A 28 -4.82 43.47 -24.75
C SER A 28 -5.46 44.52 -25.65
N TYR A 29 -4.86 44.74 -26.82
CA TYR A 29 -5.44 45.54 -27.90
C TYR A 29 -6.71 44.89 -28.45
N ASN A 30 -7.57 45.71 -29.08
CA ASN A 30 -8.69 45.18 -29.85
C ASN A 30 -8.16 44.49 -31.11
N VAL A 31 -8.16 43.16 -31.11
CA VAL A 31 -7.75 42.33 -32.26
C VAL A 31 -8.60 42.55 -33.51
N VAL A 32 -9.82 43.08 -33.36
CA VAL A 32 -10.68 43.42 -34.51
C VAL A 32 -10.16 44.65 -35.26
N ASP A 33 -9.61 45.63 -34.54
CA ASP A 33 -9.16 46.90 -35.12
C ASP A 33 -7.75 46.82 -35.72
N HIS A 34 -6.98 45.78 -35.35
CA HIS A 34 -5.55 45.67 -35.68
C HIS A 34 -5.17 44.42 -36.49
N GLY A 35 -6.12 43.53 -36.83
CA GLY A 35 -5.86 42.31 -37.60
C GLY A 35 -5.28 41.15 -36.78
N ASN A 36 -4.82 40.08 -37.44
CA ASN A 36 -4.26 38.86 -36.82
C ASN A 36 -2.84 39.09 -36.23
N ILE A 37 -2.68 40.09 -35.35
CA ILE A 37 -1.43 40.28 -34.60
C ILE A 37 -1.52 39.44 -33.32
N SER A 38 -0.63 38.44 -33.19
CA SER A 38 -0.64 37.49 -32.06
C SER A 38 0.07 38.00 -30.79
N SER A 39 0.90 39.04 -30.90
CA SER A 39 1.58 39.74 -29.80
C SER A 39 1.82 41.22 -30.18
N TYR A 40 2.29 42.07 -29.26
CA TYR A 40 2.67 43.43 -29.65
C TYR A 40 3.90 43.41 -30.58
N PRO A 41 4.00 44.30 -31.59
CA PRO A 41 5.00 44.18 -32.68
C PRO A 41 6.49 44.23 -32.30
N LEU A 42 6.82 44.57 -31.05
CA LEU A 42 8.18 44.79 -30.57
C LEU A 42 8.61 43.80 -29.48
N TYR A 43 7.85 42.72 -29.27
CA TYR A 43 8.14 41.66 -28.30
C TYR A 43 9.55 41.07 -28.47
N HIS A 44 10.33 40.97 -27.38
CA HIS A 44 11.74 40.52 -27.34
C HIS A 44 12.70 41.29 -28.24
N THR A 45 12.55 42.62 -28.31
CA THR A 45 13.47 43.48 -29.07
C THR A 45 14.12 44.53 -28.17
N SER A 46 15.25 45.09 -28.61
CA SER A 46 15.89 46.21 -27.91
C SER A 46 15.04 47.49 -27.84
N TYR A 47 13.87 47.50 -28.48
CA TYR A 47 12.93 48.62 -28.48
C TYR A 47 11.90 48.55 -27.36
N GLU A 48 11.93 47.52 -26.51
CA GLU A 48 11.12 47.38 -25.30
C GLU A 48 11.62 48.30 -24.19
N VAL A 49 11.56 49.59 -24.46
CA VAL A 49 12.06 50.65 -23.57
C VAL A 49 10.90 51.47 -23.02
N PHE A 50 11.15 52.16 -21.92
CA PHE A 50 10.16 53.04 -21.28
C PHE A 50 9.50 54.03 -22.24
N SER A 51 10.24 54.54 -23.24
CA SER A 51 9.71 55.49 -24.22
C SER A 51 8.66 54.86 -25.15
N MET A 52 8.76 53.57 -25.47
CA MET A 52 7.74 52.83 -26.22
C MET A 52 6.46 52.75 -25.39
N MET A 53 6.58 52.33 -24.12
CA MET A 53 5.46 52.20 -23.20
C MET A 53 4.71 53.53 -23.04
N LYS A 54 5.44 54.60 -22.72
CA LYS A 54 4.90 55.94 -22.47
C LYS A 54 4.36 56.65 -23.73
N LYS A 55 4.79 56.28 -24.93
CA LYS A 55 4.31 56.93 -26.17
C LYS A 55 3.17 56.18 -26.85
N PHE A 56 3.20 54.85 -26.83
CA PHE A 56 2.38 54.04 -27.73
C PHE A 56 1.51 53.00 -27.02
N ILE A 57 1.98 52.39 -25.93
CA ILE A 57 1.24 51.29 -25.29
C ILE A 57 0.32 51.79 -24.19
N ASP A 58 0.84 52.55 -23.23
CA ASP A 58 0.06 53.07 -22.10
C ASP A 58 0.53 54.49 -21.71
N PRO A 59 0.21 55.52 -22.53
CA PRO A 59 0.78 56.86 -22.36
C PRO A 59 0.49 57.54 -21.02
N HIS A 60 -0.59 57.12 -20.38
CA HIS A 60 -1.05 57.64 -19.09
C HIS A 60 -0.96 56.60 -17.97
N PHE A 61 -0.32 55.45 -18.20
CA PHE A 61 -0.24 54.33 -17.24
C PHE A 61 -1.62 53.90 -16.68
N THR A 62 -2.67 54.09 -17.46
CA THR A 62 -4.04 53.80 -17.05
C THR A 62 -4.31 52.31 -17.08
N ALA A 63 -3.81 51.60 -18.10
CA ALA A 63 -3.93 50.14 -18.17
C ALA A 63 -3.12 49.46 -17.05
N HIS A 64 -1.89 49.93 -16.79
CA HIS A 64 -1.06 49.45 -15.67
C HIS A 64 -1.73 49.70 -14.32
N ARG A 65 -2.32 50.89 -14.11
CA ARG A 65 -3.07 51.17 -12.89
C ARG A 65 -4.27 50.22 -12.74
N THR A 66 -5.05 50.03 -13.81
CA THR A 66 -6.23 49.15 -13.79
C THR A 66 -5.86 47.70 -13.52
N ILE A 67 -4.82 47.16 -14.15
CA ILE A 67 -4.40 45.78 -13.91
C ILE A 67 -3.85 45.58 -12.50
N GLY A 68 -3.12 46.57 -11.96
CA GLY A 68 -2.67 46.55 -10.57
C GLY A 68 -3.83 46.58 -9.58
N GLN A 69 -4.86 47.39 -9.84
CA GLN A 69 -6.09 47.40 -9.05
C GLN A 69 -6.83 46.06 -9.13
N PHE A 70 -6.91 45.45 -10.32
CA PHE A 70 -7.54 44.14 -10.50
C PHE A 70 -6.82 43.04 -9.72
N TRP A 71 -5.49 42.97 -9.82
CA TRP A 71 -4.66 42.05 -9.03
C TRP A 71 -4.86 42.26 -7.53
N GLY A 72 -4.90 43.50 -7.06
CA GLY A 72 -5.15 43.81 -5.65
C GLY A 72 -6.52 43.34 -5.16
N VAL A 73 -7.58 43.56 -5.95
CA VAL A 73 -8.94 43.07 -5.61
C VAL A 73 -9.00 41.54 -5.64
N LEU A 74 -8.38 40.90 -6.63
CA LEU A 74 -8.34 39.44 -6.72
C LEU A 74 -7.60 38.83 -5.52
N ALA A 75 -6.46 39.41 -5.12
CA ALA A 75 -5.71 38.98 -3.95
C ALA A 75 -6.56 39.11 -2.67
N LEU A 76 -7.23 40.26 -2.47
CA LEU A 76 -8.13 40.46 -1.34
C LEU A 76 -9.30 39.47 -1.33
N LEU A 77 -9.90 39.19 -2.49
CA LEU A 77 -10.96 38.20 -2.61
C LEU A 77 -10.47 36.82 -2.19
N LEU A 78 -9.30 36.38 -2.67
CA LEU A 78 -8.75 35.07 -2.32
C LEU A 78 -8.31 34.97 -0.86
N SER A 79 -7.90 36.07 -0.22
CA SER A 79 -7.43 36.08 1.16
C SER A 79 -8.54 36.25 2.21
N GLU A 80 -9.62 36.97 1.89
CA GLU A 80 -10.65 37.37 2.86
C GLU A 80 -11.91 36.50 2.81
N THR A 81 -12.18 35.82 1.68
CA THR A 81 -13.39 34.99 1.59
C THR A 81 -13.25 33.74 2.44
N SER A 82 -14.25 33.44 3.28
CA SER A 82 -14.27 32.22 4.08
C SER A 82 -14.27 30.95 3.21
N VAL A 83 -14.92 30.99 2.05
CA VAL A 83 -14.90 29.92 1.04
C VAL A 83 -14.28 30.46 -0.25
N LEU A 84 -13.32 29.72 -0.81
CA LEU A 84 -12.65 30.10 -2.06
C LEU A 84 -13.67 30.35 -3.19
N PRO A 85 -13.56 31.47 -3.92
CA PRO A 85 -14.56 31.90 -4.90
C PRO A 85 -14.45 31.16 -6.25
N PHE A 86 -14.20 29.85 -6.22
CA PHE A 86 -14.04 29.01 -7.41
C PHE A 86 -15.39 28.50 -7.92
N ASN A 87 -15.65 28.66 -9.21
CA ASN A 87 -16.85 28.15 -9.85
C ASN A 87 -16.56 26.82 -10.57
N VAL A 88 -16.69 25.72 -9.83
CA VAL A 88 -16.40 24.37 -10.32
C VAL A 88 -17.30 23.92 -11.48
N THR A 89 -18.52 24.46 -11.61
CA THR A 89 -19.43 24.09 -12.71
C THR A 89 -18.97 24.59 -14.07
N ARG A 90 -18.15 25.66 -14.11
CA ARG A 90 -17.54 26.14 -15.37
C ARG A 90 -16.45 25.20 -15.87
N TYR A 91 -15.84 24.42 -14.99
CA TYR A 91 -14.77 23.48 -15.35
C TYR A 91 -15.29 22.40 -16.31
N THR A 92 -16.50 21.89 -16.10
CA THR A 92 -17.17 20.95 -17.02
C THR A 92 -17.33 21.52 -18.43
N THR A 93 -17.66 22.81 -18.53
CA THR A 93 -17.76 23.49 -19.83
C THR A 93 -16.39 23.54 -20.52
N ALA A 94 -15.33 23.81 -19.76
CA ALA A 94 -13.97 23.88 -20.28
C ALA A 94 -13.47 22.49 -20.75
N LEU A 95 -13.72 21.42 -19.99
CA LEU A 95 -13.43 20.04 -20.40
C LEU A 95 -14.16 19.65 -21.68
N MET A 96 -15.44 20.00 -21.81
CA MET A 96 -16.21 19.75 -23.03
C MET A 96 -15.64 20.53 -24.22
N GLN A 97 -15.20 21.77 -24.02
CA GLN A 97 -14.55 22.57 -25.07
C GLN A 97 -13.22 21.94 -25.52
N ALA A 98 -12.38 21.51 -24.57
CA ALA A 98 -11.12 20.81 -24.84
C ALA A 98 -11.33 19.48 -25.57
N MET A 99 -12.37 18.72 -25.21
CA MET A 99 -12.67 17.45 -25.89
C MET A 99 -13.16 17.71 -27.33
N ASN A 100 -14.01 18.73 -27.52
CA ASN A 100 -14.55 19.07 -28.84
C ASN A 100 -13.51 19.67 -29.79
N SER A 101 -12.36 20.15 -29.30
CA SER A 101 -11.24 20.55 -30.15
C SER A 101 -10.44 19.38 -30.71
N LEU A 102 -10.54 18.18 -30.10
CA LEU A 102 -9.93 16.96 -30.61
C LEU A 102 -10.62 16.52 -31.91
N LYS A 103 -9.83 16.13 -32.92
CA LYS A 103 -10.33 15.71 -34.24
C LYS A 103 -9.88 14.29 -34.60
N PRO A 104 -10.35 13.25 -33.89
CA PRO A 104 -10.04 11.86 -34.24
C PRO A 104 -10.69 11.46 -35.57
N LYS A 105 -10.15 10.43 -36.22
CA LYS A 105 -10.75 9.85 -37.43
C LYS A 105 -12.14 9.27 -37.18
N ASP A 106 -12.30 8.62 -36.03
CA ASP A 106 -13.59 8.12 -35.54
C ASP A 106 -14.01 8.94 -34.30
N PRO A 107 -15.02 9.82 -34.40
CA PRO A 107 -15.53 10.58 -33.26
C PRO A 107 -16.04 9.72 -32.09
N ALA A 108 -16.51 8.49 -32.36
CA ALA A 108 -17.05 7.60 -31.33
C ALA A 108 -15.99 7.15 -30.31
N VAL A 109 -14.69 7.24 -30.66
CA VAL A 109 -13.60 6.93 -29.74
C VAL A 109 -13.63 7.83 -28.49
N LEU A 110 -14.21 9.03 -28.58
CA LEU A 110 -14.30 10.00 -27.48
C LEU A 110 -15.56 9.82 -26.60
N ASP A 111 -16.48 8.92 -26.96
CA ASP A 111 -17.73 8.74 -26.20
C ASP A 111 -17.50 8.37 -24.71
N PRO A 112 -16.53 7.52 -24.35
CA PRO A 112 -16.22 7.28 -22.94
C PRO A 112 -15.83 8.57 -22.21
N LEU A 113 -14.95 9.39 -22.81
CA LEU A 113 -14.50 10.66 -22.23
C LEU A 113 -15.66 11.65 -22.07
N ARG A 114 -16.54 11.72 -23.07
CA ARG A 114 -17.76 12.55 -23.03
C ARG A 114 -18.65 12.19 -21.84
N ASN A 115 -18.86 10.90 -21.60
CA ASN A 115 -19.67 10.43 -20.48
C ASN A 115 -19.02 10.78 -19.14
N ALA A 116 -17.71 10.55 -18.99
CA ALA A 116 -16.99 10.92 -17.76
C ALA A 116 -17.06 12.43 -17.47
N ILE A 117 -16.95 13.29 -18.50
CA ILE A 117 -17.10 14.74 -18.33
C ILE A 117 -18.52 15.11 -17.87
N ASN A 118 -19.56 14.42 -18.36
CA ASN A 118 -20.94 14.64 -17.91
C ASN A 118 -21.15 14.21 -16.45
N ASP A 119 -20.58 13.09 -16.04
CA ASP A 119 -20.62 12.61 -14.65
C ASP A 119 -19.91 13.58 -13.71
N PHE A 120 -18.74 14.09 -14.12
CA PHE A 120 -18.06 15.19 -13.44
C PHE A 120 -18.94 16.44 -13.36
N GLY A 121 -19.66 16.77 -14.44
CA GLY A 121 -20.69 17.81 -14.45
C GLY A 121 -21.72 17.66 -13.35
N THR A 122 -22.26 16.46 -13.18
CA THR A 122 -23.21 16.14 -12.10
C THR A 122 -22.58 16.32 -10.73
N ALA A 123 -21.37 15.79 -10.51
CA ALA A 123 -20.65 15.92 -9.24
C ALA A 123 -20.36 17.38 -8.85
N THR A 124 -20.02 18.24 -9.82
CA THR A 124 -19.82 19.68 -9.57
C THR A 124 -21.11 20.40 -9.19
N GLN A 125 -22.26 20.01 -9.76
CA GLN A 125 -23.57 20.57 -9.41
C GLN A 125 -23.97 20.16 -7.99
N ASP A 126 -23.76 18.89 -7.65
CA ASP A 126 -24.00 18.38 -6.30
C ASP A 126 -23.13 19.11 -5.27
N PHE A 127 -21.84 19.28 -5.54
CA PHE A 127 -20.94 20.06 -4.68
C PHE A 127 -21.48 21.48 -4.41
N VAL A 128 -21.90 22.20 -5.47
CA VAL A 128 -22.47 23.56 -5.33
C VAL A 128 -23.80 23.54 -4.57
N ALA A 129 -24.62 22.49 -4.74
CA ALA A 129 -25.85 22.35 -3.96
C ALA A 129 -25.55 22.17 -2.46
N ARG A 130 -24.54 21.39 -2.09
CA ARG A 130 -24.12 21.21 -0.69
C ARG A 130 -23.55 22.48 -0.08
N LEU A 131 -22.82 23.29 -0.85
CA LEU A 131 -22.26 24.54 -0.38
C LEU A 131 -23.35 25.50 0.14
N LYS A 132 -24.58 25.42 -0.37
CA LYS A 132 -25.71 26.22 0.10
C LYS A 132 -26.17 25.89 1.52
N SER A 133 -25.83 24.70 2.03
CA SER A 133 -26.16 24.25 3.38
C SER A 133 -24.99 24.36 4.36
N LEU A 134 -23.87 25.00 3.95
CA LEU A 134 -22.68 25.16 4.78
C LEU A 134 -22.97 25.95 6.06
N ASP A 135 -22.53 25.41 7.19
CA ASP A 135 -22.51 26.13 8.47
C ASP A 135 -21.26 27.02 8.56
N PHE A 136 -21.46 28.34 8.43
CA PHE A 136 -20.37 29.32 8.54
C PHE A 136 -19.83 29.50 9.97
N GLU A 137 -20.51 28.96 10.97
CA GLU A 137 -20.01 28.94 12.35
C GLU A 137 -19.12 27.72 12.63
N ASN A 138 -19.08 26.75 11.70
CA ASN A 138 -18.25 25.55 11.84
C ASN A 138 -16.92 25.69 11.06
N PRO A 139 -15.80 25.96 11.77
CA PRO A 139 -14.50 26.19 11.14
C PRO A 139 -13.98 24.98 10.33
N TYR A 140 -14.27 23.75 10.79
CA TYR A 140 -13.85 22.52 10.12
C TYR A 140 -14.67 22.25 8.86
N GLU A 141 -15.95 22.62 8.87
CA GLU A 141 -16.80 22.46 7.69
C GLU A 141 -16.34 23.39 6.57
N ILE A 142 -16.17 24.69 6.85
CA ILE A 142 -15.62 25.66 5.88
C ILE A 142 -14.31 25.15 5.28
N ARG A 143 -13.39 24.70 6.13
CA ARG A 143 -12.09 24.20 5.68
C ARG A 143 -12.22 22.96 4.80
N ALA A 144 -13.08 22.01 5.13
CA ALA A 144 -13.29 20.81 4.31
C ALA A 144 -13.75 21.15 2.88
N TYR A 145 -14.56 22.21 2.71
CA TYR A 145 -14.92 22.71 1.38
C TYR A 145 -13.73 23.37 0.66
N ASN A 146 -12.95 24.21 1.35
CA ASN A 146 -11.76 24.83 0.76
C ASN A 146 -10.71 23.78 0.37
N ASP A 147 -10.49 22.76 1.20
CA ASP A 147 -9.58 21.66 0.88
C ASP A 147 -10.04 20.91 -0.38
N GLN A 148 -11.35 20.66 -0.55
CA GLN A 148 -11.88 20.05 -1.79
C GLN A 148 -11.65 20.94 -3.02
N LEU A 149 -11.83 22.27 -2.88
CA LEU A 149 -11.60 23.24 -3.96
C LEU A 149 -10.11 23.34 -4.33
N LEU A 150 -9.21 23.34 -3.35
CA LEU A 150 -7.76 23.39 -3.56
C LEU A 150 -7.21 22.12 -4.22
N GLN A 151 -7.87 20.98 -4.02
CA GLN A 151 -7.46 19.71 -4.61
C GLN A 151 -7.98 19.51 -6.04
N LEU A 152 -8.89 20.37 -6.53
CA LEU A 152 -9.51 20.19 -7.85
C LEU A 152 -8.49 20.18 -8.98
N GLU A 153 -7.63 21.21 -9.08
CA GLU A 153 -6.60 21.26 -10.13
C GLU A 153 -5.52 20.20 -9.94
N ARG A 154 -5.10 19.96 -8.69
CA ARG A 154 -4.13 18.90 -8.35
C ARG A 154 -4.59 17.52 -8.80
N ALA A 155 -5.90 17.31 -8.78
CA ALA A 155 -6.49 16.06 -9.21
C ALA A 155 -6.34 15.84 -10.73
N PHE A 156 -6.03 16.85 -11.54
CA PHE A 156 -5.69 16.69 -12.95
C PHE A 156 -4.20 16.43 -13.22
N LEU A 157 -3.37 16.30 -12.18
CA LEU A 157 -1.98 15.88 -12.36
C LEU A 157 -1.87 14.36 -12.50
N ASN A 158 -1.22 13.91 -13.57
CA ASN A 158 -0.67 12.57 -13.69
C ASN A 158 0.72 12.54 -13.05
N PRO A 159 0.95 11.83 -11.93
CA PRO A 159 2.25 11.81 -11.26
C PRO A 159 3.39 11.28 -12.14
N LEU A 160 3.07 10.45 -13.14
CA LEU A 160 4.04 9.93 -14.13
C LEU A 160 4.36 10.90 -15.27
N GLY A 161 3.65 12.02 -15.37
CA GLY A 161 3.71 12.90 -16.52
C GLY A 161 2.92 12.38 -17.73
N GLN A 162 3.17 12.96 -18.90
CA GLN A 162 2.43 12.67 -20.13
C GLN A 162 3.01 11.52 -20.98
N GLY A 163 4.03 10.82 -20.46
CA GLY A 163 4.70 9.71 -21.13
C GLY A 163 5.80 10.13 -22.12
N GLY A 164 6.63 9.17 -22.53
CA GLY A 164 7.80 9.42 -23.39
C GLY A 164 8.83 10.34 -22.72
N ASP A 165 9.35 11.32 -23.47
CA ASP A 165 10.37 12.26 -22.99
C ASP A 165 9.81 13.40 -22.10
N TYR A 166 8.50 13.46 -21.86
CA TYR A 166 7.84 14.57 -21.15
C TYR A 166 7.23 14.13 -19.81
N THR A 167 8.07 13.54 -18.95
CA THR A 167 7.71 13.16 -17.57
C THR A 167 7.35 14.36 -16.68
N ASP A 168 7.78 15.55 -17.08
CA ASP A 168 7.65 16.77 -16.30
C ASP A 168 6.31 17.49 -16.54
N LEU A 169 5.64 17.18 -17.66
CA LEU A 169 4.29 17.68 -17.97
C LEU A 169 3.28 16.77 -17.30
N LYS A 170 2.68 17.21 -16.19
CA LYS A 170 1.77 16.35 -15.41
C LYS A 170 0.31 16.70 -15.60
N HIS A 171 -0.04 17.94 -15.93
CA HIS A 171 -1.43 18.33 -16.00
C HIS A 171 -2.09 17.75 -17.27
N VAL A 172 -3.11 16.90 -17.11
CA VAL A 172 -3.66 16.10 -18.24
C VAL A 172 -4.71 16.84 -19.06
N VAL A 173 -5.28 17.93 -18.55
CA VAL A 173 -6.29 18.72 -19.26
C VAL A 173 -5.64 19.83 -20.09
N TYR A 174 -4.75 20.62 -19.47
CA TYR A 174 -4.00 21.69 -20.11
C TYR A 174 -2.51 21.45 -19.94
N ALA A 175 -1.81 21.26 -21.05
CA ALA A 175 -0.36 21.41 -21.11
C ALA A 175 0.05 21.59 -22.58
N PRO A 176 1.32 21.90 -22.87
CA PRO A 176 1.81 21.83 -24.24
C PRO A 176 1.69 20.41 -24.82
N ALA A 177 1.36 20.32 -26.11
CA ALA A 177 1.39 19.07 -26.88
C ALA A 177 2.71 18.96 -27.67
N LYS A 178 3.12 17.77 -28.12
CA LYS A 178 4.36 17.59 -28.90
C LYS A 178 4.42 18.46 -30.14
N ILE A 179 3.27 18.72 -30.76
CA ILE A 179 3.17 19.57 -31.95
C ILE A 179 3.16 21.08 -31.64
N ASN A 180 2.95 21.46 -30.37
CA ASN A 180 2.96 22.84 -29.90
C ASN A 180 3.49 22.91 -28.46
N LEU A 181 4.81 22.98 -28.33
CA LEU A 181 5.50 23.01 -27.03
C LEU A 181 5.34 24.32 -26.27
N TYR A 182 4.60 25.30 -26.79
CA TYR A 182 4.50 26.64 -26.23
C TYR A 182 3.11 26.96 -25.67
N ALA A 183 2.05 26.81 -26.49
CA ALA A 183 0.68 27.06 -26.04
C ALA A 183 0.07 25.80 -25.42
N ALA A 184 -0.89 25.95 -24.52
CA ALA A 184 -1.66 24.83 -24.00
C ALA A 184 -2.51 24.21 -25.11
N ASP A 185 -2.56 22.88 -25.14
CA ASP A 185 -3.57 22.12 -25.84
C ASP A 185 -4.53 21.47 -24.84
N GLY A 186 -5.76 21.21 -25.30
CA GLY A 186 -6.76 20.46 -24.53
C GLY A 186 -6.49 18.97 -24.66
N PHE A 187 -6.28 18.29 -23.53
CA PHE A 187 -5.92 16.87 -23.49
C PHE A 187 -4.68 16.55 -24.35
N PRO A 188 -3.51 17.17 -24.05
CA PRO A 188 -2.33 17.17 -24.94
C PRO A 188 -1.85 15.77 -25.35
N SER A 189 -1.76 14.81 -24.43
CA SER A 189 -1.35 13.45 -24.76
C SER A 189 -2.33 12.74 -25.70
N LEU A 190 -3.63 12.97 -25.53
CA LEU A 190 -4.66 12.43 -26.41
C LEU A 190 -4.64 13.15 -27.78
N SER A 191 -4.40 14.46 -27.80
CA SER A 191 -4.17 15.24 -29.02
C SER A 191 -2.99 14.68 -29.81
N ASP A 192 -1.85 14.43 -29.16
CA ASP A 192 -0.66 13.83 -29.77
C ASP A 192 -0.94 12.43 -30.31
N ALA A 193 -1.66 11.59 -29.56
CA ALA A 193 -2.04 10.24 -29.97
C ALA A 193 -2.99 10.23 -31.19
N ILE A 194 -3.91 11.19 -31.25
CA ILE A 194 -4.81 11.38 -32.39
C ILE A 194 -4.03 11.85 -33.62
N VAL A 195 -3.07 12.76 -33.44
CA VAL A 195 -2.23 13.27 -34.53
C VAL A 195 -1.28 12.19 -35.05
N SER A 196 -0.77 11.32 -34.18
CA SER A 196 0.08 10.18 -34.58
C SER A 196 -0.71 9.01 -35.18
N ASP A 197 -2.05 9.03 -35.11
CA ASP A 197 -2.95 7.96 -35.55
C ASP A 197 -2.68 6.62 -34.86
N ASP A 198 -2.16 6.65 -33.63
CA ASP A 198 -1.86 5.45 -32.84
C ASP A 198 -3.09 5.03 -32.03
N SER A 199 -3.86 4.09 -32.58
CA SER A 199 -5.06 3.55 -31.93
C SER A 199 -4.84 2.98 -30.52
N ARG A 200 -3.65 2.44 -30.21
CA ARG A 200 -3.35 1.96 -28.85
C ARG A 200 -3.13 3.14 -27.91
N GLU A 201 -2.36 4.12 -28.36
CA GLU A 201 -2.05 5.29 -27.54
C GLU A 201 -3.31 6.13 -27.30
N ILE A 202 -4.19 6.26 -28.29
CA ILE A 202 -5.50 6.91 -28.13
C ILE A 202 -6.31 6.22 -27.02
N ALA A 203 -6.38 4.88 -27.02
CA ALA A 203 -7.10 4.13 -26.01
C ALA A 203 -6.47 4.28 -24.61
N ASN A 204 -5.14 4.23 -24.52
CA ASN A 204 -4.40 4.43 -23.26
C ASN A 204 -4.68 5.81 -22.67
N GLN A 205 -4.59 6.86 -23.49
CA GLN A 205 -4.79 8.23 -23.03
C GLN A 205 -6.24 8.52 -22.63
N ILE A 206 -7.21 7.94 -23.33
CA ILE A 206 -8.62 7.99 -22.89
C ILE A 206 -8.77 7.32 -21.52
N ALA A 207 -8.19 6.13 -21.31
CA ALA A 207 -8.26 5.45 -20.02
C ALA A 207 -7.66 6.30 -18.88
N ILE A 208 -6.48 6.91 -19.09
CA ILE A 208 -5.84 7.83 -18.12
C ILE A 208 -6.79 8.98 -17.76
N LEU A 209 -7.42 9.60 -18.75
CA LEU A 209 -8.36 10.71 -18.54
C LEU A 209 -9.62 10.29 -17.79
N LEU A 210 -10.17 9.09 -18.09
CA LEU A 210 -11.35 8.57 -17.39
C LEU A 210 -11.09 8.41 -15.90
N ILE A 211 -9.94 7.85 -15.52
CA ILE A 211 -9.56 7.66 -14.11
C ILE A 211 -9.47 9.01 -13.42
N ILE A 212 -8.75 9.94 -14.04
CA ILE A 212 -8.52 11.25 -13.45
C ILE A 212 -9.86 11.97 -13.24
N VAL A 213 -10.72 12.00 -14.26
CA VAL A 213 -12.05 12.64 -14.18
C VAL A 213 -12.95 11.93 -13.17
N ALA A 214 -12.95 10.59 -13.11
CA ALA A 214 -13.73 9.82 -12.14
C ALA A 214 -13.26 10.06 -10.69
N VAL A 215 -11.95 10.04 -10.45
CA VAL A 215 -11.37 10.34 -9.13
C VAL A 215 -11.74 11.76 -8.68
N VAL A 216 -11.69 12.75 -9.59
CA VAL A 216 -12.09 14.12 -9.29
C VAL A 216 -13.60 14.19 -8.97
N ALA A 217 -14.44 13.54 -9.80
CA ALA A 217 -15.89 13.51 -9.60
C ALA A 217 -16.25 12.86 -8.26
N THR A 218 -15.63 11.74 -7.92
CA THR A 218 -15.84 11.02 -6.65
C THR A 218 -15.37 11.84 -5.46
N ALA A 219 -14.22 12.52 -5.56
CA ALA A 219 -13.74 13.42 -4.51
C ALA A 219 -14.73 14.57 -4.23
N LEU A 220 -15.39 15.10 -5.27
CA LEU A 220 -16.47 16.07 -5.15
C LEU A 220 -17.77 15.41 -4.62
N ALA A 221 -18.10 14.19 -5.01
CA ALA A 221 -19.35 13.51 -4.64
C ALA A 221 -19.37 12.97 -3.19
N LEU A 222 -18.26 12.43 -2.66
CA LEU A 222 -18.18 11.78 -1.34
C LEU A 222 -18.46 12.70 -0.11
N GLY A 223 -18.69 14.00 -0.31
CA GLY A 223 -19.25 14.87 0.73
C GLY A 223 -20.73 14.61 1.08
N LEU A 224 -21.40 13.63 0.45
CA LEU A 224 -22.81 13.27 0.72
C LEU A 224 -23.06 12.80 2.17
N GLY A 225 -22.07 12.21 2.85
CA GLY A 225 -22.17 11.88 4.28
C GLY A 225 -22.27 13.10 5.20
N ILE A 226 -21.87 14.29 4.75
CA ILE A 226 -21.94 15.56 5.50
C ILE A 226 -23.39 16.02 5.65
N ILE A 227 -24.19 15.91 4.59
CA ILE A 227 -25.60 16.34 4.55
C ILE A 227 -26.45 15.49 5.49
N ILE A 228 -26.30 14.16 5.43
CA ILE A 228 -27.11 13.24 6.24
C ILE A 228 -26.83 13.45 7.75
N GLY A 229 -25.58 13.78 8.11
CA GLY A 229 -25.21 14.14 9.48
C GLY A 229 -25.72 15.52 9.92
N HIS A 230 -25.69 16.53 9.05
CA HIS A 230 -26.12 17.90 9.38
C HIS A 230 -27.62 17.99 9.69
N PHE A 231 -28.46 17.17 9.05
CA PHE A 231 -29.91 17.14 9.31
C PHE A 231 -30.33 16.17 10.42
N ALA A 232 -29.44 15.30 10.90
CA ALA A 232 -29.72 14.33 11.96
C ALA A 232 -29.30 14.80 13.38
N VAL A 233 -28.50 15.88 13.48
CA VAL A 233 -28.02 16.43 14.76
C VAL A 233 -28.83 17.69 15.12
N PRO A 234 -29.43 17.78 16.33
CA PRO A 234 -30.13 18.98 16.77
C PRO A 234 -29.21 20.22 16.70
N LYS A 235 -29.70 21.30 16.09
CA LYS A 235 -29.02 22.60 16.02
C LYS A 235 -29.03 23.29 17.40
N THR A 236 -28.21 22.80 18.32
CA THR A 236 -27.75 23.61 19.46
C THR A 236 -26.51 24.38 19.03
N SER A 237 -26.40 25.63 19.45
CA SER A 237 -25.27 26.50 19.11
C SER A 237 -23.93 25.82 19.42
N TRP A 238 -23.11 25.62 18.39
CA TRP A 238 -21.75 25.09 18.52
C TRP A 238 -20.92 26.08 19.34
N LYS A 239 -20.47 25.66 20.52
CA LYS A 239 -19.51 26.43 21.32
C LYS A 239 -18.11 25.86 21.08
N TYR A 240 -17.10 26.74 20.96
CA TYR A 240 -15.69 26.41 20.81
C TYR A 240 -15.23 25.31 21.79
N ASP A 241 -15.72 25.33 23.04
CA ASP A 241 -15.48 24.33 24.08
C ASP A 241 -15.73 22.87 23.64
N ARG A 242 -16.63 22.64 22.66
CA ARG A 242 -16.93 21.30 22.15
C ARG A 242 -15.87 20.80 21.16
N LEU A 243 -15.19 21.71 20.45
CA LEU A 243 -14.18 21.40 19.44
C LEU A 243 -12.82 21.05 20.04
N THR A 244 -12.55 21.46 21.27
CA THR A 244 -11.29 21.27 21.99
C THR A 244 -11.39 20.27 23.13
N LYS A 245 -12.60 19.73 23.36
CA LYS A 245 -12.89 18.78 24.44
C LYS A 245 -11.92 17.57 24.40
N PRO A 246 -11.24 17.26 25.53
CA PRO A 246 -10.41 16.08 25.64
C PRO A 246 -11.18 14.76 25.48
N ALA A 247 -10.46 13.70 25.11
CA ALA A 247 -11.00 12.35 25.03
C ALA A 247 -11.60 11.89 26.38
N ASP A 248 -12.80 11.31 26.35
CA ASP A 248 -13.43 10.74 27.55
C ASP A 248 -12.76 9.40 27.88
N GLN A 249 -11.93 9.40 28.92
CA GLN A 249 -11.16 8.23 29.33
C GLN A 249 -12.03 7.01 29.69
N ARG A 250 -13.31 7.22 30.02
CA ARG A 250 -14.25 6.13 30.30
C ARG A 250 -14.54 5.28 29.07
N ASN A 251 -14.46 5.86 27.87
CA ASN A 251 -14.69 5.13 26.62
C ASN A 251 -13.67 4.01 26.42
N TYR A 252 -12.41 4.22 26.79
CA TYR A 252 -11.38 3.18 26.72
C TYR A 252 -11.72 2.00 27.63
N GLN A 253 -12.13 2.25 28.87
CA GLN A 253 -12.48 1.18 29.80
C GLN A 253 -13.75 0.44 29.39
N ILE A 254 -14.77 1.15 28.88
CA ILE A 254 -15.98 0.54 28.32
C ILE A 254 -15.60 -0.38 27.16
N PHE A 255 -14.78 0.10 26.23
CA PHE A 255 -14.31 -0.68 25.09
C PHE A 255 -13.55 -1.92 25.54
N ILE A 256 -12.52 -1.77 26.38
CA ILE A 256 -11.69 -2.87 26.89
C ILE A 256 -12.56 -3.95 27.53
N ASN A 257 -13.50 -3.57 28.39
CA ASN A 257 -14.35 -4.52 29.12
C ASN A 257 -15.41 -5.20 28.25
N SER A 258 -15.68 -4.67 27.05
CA SER A 258 -16.76 -5.16 26.18
C SER A 258 -16.30 -6.17 25.13
N ILE A 259 -14.99 -6.29 24.85
CA ILE A 259 -14.44 -7.30 23.94
C ILE A 259 -14.54 -8.69 24.59
N GLN A 260 -15.23 -9.61 23.93
CA GLN A 260 -15.47 -10.97 24.45
C GLN A 260 -14.73 -12.04 23.63
N ALA A 261 -13.94 -12.86 24.33
CA ALA A 261 -13.21 -13.99 23.74
C ALA A 261 -14.16 -15.00 23.06
N THR A 262 -15.34 -15.27 23.66
CA THR A 262 -16.34 -16.20 23.14
C THR A 262 -16.95 -15.75 21.80
N ASN A 263 -17.07 -14.44 21.59
CA ASN A 263 -17.57 -13.91 20.33
C ASN A 263 -16.51 -14.06 19.24
N ILE A 264 -15.24 -13.81 19.56
CA ILE A 264 -14.13 -14.00 18.63
C ILE A 264 -14.00 -15.47 18.25
N GLU A 265 -14.10 -16.38 19.22
CA GLU A 265 -14.14 -17.83 18.96
C GLU A 265 -15.25 -18.21 17.98
N THR A 266 -16.46 -17.69 18.21
CA THR A 266 -17.62 -17.95 17.35
C THR A 266 -17.40 -17.39 15.94
N ASN A 267 -16.90 -16.16 15.83
CA ASN A 267 -16.57 -15.54 14.55
C ASN A 267 -15.54 -16.37 13.78
N LEU A 268 -14.46 -16.81 14.43
CA LEU A 268 -13.43 -17.61 13.80
C LEU A 268 -13.99 -18.95 13.30
N LYS A 269 -14.78 -19.63 14.14
CA LYS A 269 -15.40 -20.90 13.77
C LYS A 269 -16.33 -20.76 12.57
N ASP A 270 -17.13 -19.69 12.52
CA ASP A 270 -18.08 -19.45 11.44
C ASP A 270 -17.35 -19.14 10.12
N LEU A 271 -16.36 -18.24 10.16
CA LEU A 271 -15.61 -17.80 8.97
C LEU A 271 -14.74 -18.92 8.39
N THR A 272 -14.14 -19.75 9.24
CA THR A 272 -13.31 -20.90 8.82
C THR A 272 -14.13 -22.16 8.47
N SER A 273 -15.46 -22.06 8.41
CA SER A 273 -16.34 -23.21 8.07
C SER A 273 -16.33 -23.55 6.57
N ARG A 274 -15.84 -22.64 5.72
CA ARG A 274 -15.76 -22.79 4.26
C ARG A 274 -14.43 -22.22 3.75
N PRO A 275 -13.88 -22.74 2.64
CA PRO A 275 -12.72 -22.12 1.99
C PRO A 275 -13.14 -20.80 1.39
N HIS A 276 -12.25 -19.80 1.42
CA HIS A 276 -12.53 -18.45 0.91
C HIS A 276 -11.34 -17.94 0.11
N LEU A 277 -10.95 -18.71 -0.92
CA LEU A 277 -9.91 -18.28 -1.87
C LEU A 277 -10.42 -17.12 -2.72
N ALA A 278 -9.58 -16.08 -2.87
CA ALA A 278 -9.91 -14.86 -3.57
C ALA A 278 -10.58 -15.09 -4.93
N GLY A 279 -11.64 -14.34 -5.22
CA GLY A 279 -12.32 -14.33 -6.51
C GLY A 279 -13.18 -15.59 -6.81
N LEU A 280 -13.28 -16.52 -5.86
CA LEU A 280 -14.25 -17.61 -5.90
C LEU A 280 -15.58 -17.22 -5.22
N PRO A 281 -16.70 -17.90 -5.52
CA PRO A 281 -18.00 -17.58 -4.92
C PRO A 281 -18.00 -17.51 -3.39
N GLU A 282 -17.24 -18.39 -2.73
CA GLU A 282 -17.18 -18.47 -1.27
C GLU A 282 -16.46 -17.27 -0.62
N ASP A 283 -15.50 -16.64 -1.32
CA ASP A 283 -14.92 -15.36 -0.88
C ASP A 283 -15.95 -14.23 -0.95
N LEU A 284 -16.73 -14.15 -2.02
CA LEU A 284 -17.85 -13.19 -2.12
C LEU A 284 -18.89 -13.41 -1.02
N GLU A 285 -19.27 -14.66 -0.72
CA GLU A 285 -20.16 -14.96 0.41
C GLU A 285 -19.58 -14.44 1.73
N SER A 286 -18.28 -14.61 1.93
CA SER A 286 -17.58 -14.14 3.13
C SER A 286 -17.59 -12.60 3.21
N ALA A 287 -17.41 -11.91 2.09
CA ALA A 287 -17.55 -10.46 1.98
C ALA A 287 -18.98 -10.01 2.36
N GLU A 288 -20.00 -10.72 1.88
CA GLU A 288 -21.40 -10.42 2.18
C GLU A 288 -21.75 -10.63 3.65
N VAL A 289 -21.21 -11.67 4.29
CA VAL A 289 -21.38 -11.89 5.73
C VAL A 289 -20.82 -10.71 6.52
N ILE A 290 -19.62 -10.23 6.20
CA ILE A 290 -19.01 -9.06 6.86
C ILE A 290 -19.83 -7.80 6.59
N GLU A 291 -20.25 -7.59 5.33
CA GLU A 291 -21.10 -6.46 4.94
C GLU A 291 -22.38 -6.39 5.79
N GLN A 292 -23.07 -7.52 5.99
CA GLN A 292 -24.29 -7.57 6.80
C GLN A 292 -24.03 -7.37 8.29
N ARG A 293 -22.93 -7.95 8.82
CA ARG A 293 -22.53 -7.74 10.23
C ARG A 293 -22.25 -6.27 10.50
N TRP A 294 -21.47 -5.61 9.65
CA TRP A 294 -21.16 -4.18 9.81
C TRP A 294 -22.37 -3.25 9.64
N LYS A 295 -23.30 -3.57 8.74
CA LYS A 295 -24.60 -2.87 8.67
C LYS A 295 -25.38 -3.03 9.98
N THR A 296 -25.39 -4.23 10.55
CA THR A 296 -26.05 -4.52 11.83
C THR A 296 -25.39 -3.77 13.00
N ASP A 297 -24.07 -3.61 12.96
CA ASP A 297 -23.30 -2.82 13.94
C ASP A 297 -23.60 -1.31 13.83
N GLY A 298 -24.22 -0.86 12.73
CA GLY A 298 -24.61 0.53 12.51
C GLY A 298 -23.58 1.34 11.70
N LEU A 299 -22.67 0.66 11.00
CA LEU A 299 -21.67 1.29 10.14
C LEU A 299 -22.27 1.67 8.77
N GLN A 300 -21.71 2.69 8.14
CA GLN A 300 -21.96 3.00 6.73
C GLN A 300 -21.08 2.09 5.88
N VAL A 301 -21.67 1.19 5.10
CA VAL A 301 -20.92 0.14 4.40
C VAL A 301 -20.98 0.32 2.89
N THR A 302 -19.82 0.23 2.24
CA THR A 302 -19.67 0.12 0.78
C THR A 302 -18.87 -1.13 0.44
N LYS A 303 -19.09 -1.70 -0.75
CA LYS A 303 -18.40 -2.90 -1.23
C LYS A 303 -17.74 -2.67 -2.60
N PRO A 304 -16.57 -1.99 -2.65
CA PRO A 304 -15.84 -1.76 -3.90
C PRO A 304 -15.47 -3.09 -4.58
N LYS A 305 -15.55 -3.12 -5.91
CA LYS A 305 -15.28 -4.29 -6.76
C LYS A 305 -14.16 -3.96 -7.73
N TYR A 306 -13.19 -4.86 -7.87
CA TYR A 306 -12.11 -4.77 -8.86
C TYR A 306 -12.06 -6.04 -9.71
N ASN A 307 -11.83 -5.89 -11.02
CA ASN A 307 -11.64 -7.01 -11.94
C ASN A 307 -10.14 -7.22 -12.18
N VAL A 308 -9.56 -8.26 -11.56
CA VAL A 308 -8.12 -8.42 -11.36
C VAL A 308 -7.63 -9.75 -11.92
N LEU A 309 -6.34 -9.85 -12.28
CA LEU A 309 -5.74 -11.10 -12.75
C LEU A 309 -5.34 -11.99 -11.58
N LEU A 310 -6.00 -13.13 -11.43
CA LEU A 310 -5.67 -14.16 -10.45
C LEU A 310 -5.14 -15.42 -11.13
N SER A 311 -4.72 -16.40 -10.34
CA SER A 311 -4.16 -17.67 -10.82
C SER A 311 -4.73 -18.85 -10.06
N TYR A 312 -5.21 -19.89 -10.75
CA TYR A 312 -5.79 -21.08 -10.11
C TYR A 312 -5.18 -22.38 -10.62
N PRO A 313 -5.08 -23.43 -9.79
CA PRO A 313 -4.71 -24.75 -10.25
C PRO A 313 -5.90 -25.45 -10.93
N ASP A 314 -5.65 -26.53 -11.65
CA ASP A 314 -6.70 -27.48 -12.02
C ASP A 314 -6.93 -28.47 -10.86
N ASN A 315 -8.08 -28.34 -10.18
CA ASN A 315 -8.40 -29.22 -9.05
C ASN A 315 -8.71 -30.68 -9.48
N SER A 316 -9.05 -30.91 -10.75
CA SER A 316 -9.30 -32.24 -11.30
C SER A 316 -8.01 -32.90 -11.79
N ASN A 317 -7.02 -32.11 -12.20
CA ASN A 317 -5.70 -32.54 -12.65
C ASN A 317 -4.62 -31.87 -11.82
N PRO A 318 -4.32 -32.36 -10.60
CA PRO A 318 -3.42 -31.62 -9.74
C PRO A 318 -1.98 -31.71 -10.24
N ASN A 319 -1.22 -30.66 -9.94
CA ASN A 319 0.18 -30.53 -10.32
C ASN A 319 1.03 -31.66 -9.71
N ARG A 320 2.09 -32.07 -10.40
CA ARG A 320 2.91 -33.24 -10.04
C ARG A 320 4.39 -33.01 -10.25
N VAL A 321 5.18 -33.69 -9.44
CA VAL A 321 6.59 -33.95 -9.69
C VAL A 321 6.78 -35.45 -9.83
N THR A 322 7.45 -35.90 -10.88
CA THR A 322 7.61 -37.32 -11.22
C THR A 322 9.09 -37.64 -11.41
N LEU A 323 9.55 -38.72 -10.79
CA LEU A 323 10.85 -39.34 -11.02
C LEU A 323 10.68 -40.60 -11.86
N THR A 324 11.44 -40.72 -12.94
CA THR A 324 11.32 -41.82 -13.90
C THR A 324 12.69 -42.42 -14.21
N ASN A 325 12.74 -43.75 -14.37
CA ASN A 325 13.91 -44.50 -14.83
C ASN A 325 14.18 -44.31 -16.34
N SER A 326 15.31 -44.82 -16.82
CA SER A 326 15.70 -44.76 -18.24
C SER A 326 14.77 -45.56 -19.16
N ASP A 327 14.07 -46.55 -18.61
CA ASP A 327 13.09 -47.39 -19.29
C ASP A 327 11.67 -46.78 -19.31
N GLY A 328 11.48 -45.58 -18.71
CA GLY A 328 10.19 -44.91 -18.62
C GLY A 328 9.33 -45.33 -17.42
N THR A 329 9.82 -46.21 -16.54
CA THR A 329 9.10 -46.61 -15.33
C THR A 329 9.09 -45.49 -14.29
N VAL A 330 7.91 -45.14 -13.78
CA VAL A 330 7.76 -44.15 -12.68
C VAL A 330 8.27 -44.77 -11.39
N ILE A 331 9.29 -44.14 -10.81
CA ILE A 331 9.88 -44.49 -9.51
C ILE A 331 9.06 -43.89 -8.39
N PHE A 332 8.74 -42.60 -8.53
CA PHE A 332 8.00 -41.84 -7.55
C PHE A 332 7.22 -40.73 -8.25
N GLN A 333 6.04 -40.45 -7.74
CA GLN A 333 5.21 -39.33 -8.18
C GLN A 333 4.57 -38.71 -6.95
N THR A 334 4.60 -37.38 -6.86
CA THR A 334 3.95 -36.67 -5.75
C THR A 334 2.44 -36.86 -5.74
N SER A 335 1.83 -36.72 -4.57
CA SER A 335 0.38 -36.74 -4.39
C SER A 335 -0.27 -35.48 -4.98
N GLY A 336 0.44 -34.35 -4.91
CA GLY A 336 -0.04 -33.00 -5.29
C GLY A 336 -1.41 -32.63 -4.69
N VAL A 337 -1.81 -33.30 -3.63
CA VAL A 337 -2.97 -33.03 -2.77
C VAL A 337 -2.54 -33.31 -1.33
N GLU A 338 -2.99 -32.46 -0.40
CA GLU A 338 -2.76 -32.68 1.02
C GLU A 338 -3.82 -33.65 1.59
N PRO A 339 -3.44 -34.61 2.44
CA PRO A 339 -4.40 -35.42 3.16
C PRO A 339 -5.16 -34.55 4.16
N VAL A 340 -6.43 -34.85 4.36
CA VAL A 340 -7.31 -34.18 5.31
C VAL A 340 -7.41 -35.05 6.56
N TYR A 341 -7.14 -34.49 7.74
CA TYR A 341 -7.22 -35.22 9.02
C TYR A 341 -8.65 -35.38 9.52
N ASP A 342 -9.50 -34.36 9.30
CA ASP A 342 -10.93 -34.39 9.63
C ASP A 342 -11.76 -34.55 8.34
N THR A 343 -12.44 -35.69 8.18
CA THR A 343 -13.24 -35.98 6.97
C THR A 343 -14.45 -35.07 6.80
N THR A 344 -14.81 -34.28 7.82
CA THR A 344 -15.87 -33.27 7.75
C THR A 344 -15.36 -31.92 7.22
N GLN A 345 -14.04 -31.72 7.14
CA GLN A 345 -13.42 -30.52 6.61
C GLN A 345 -13.77 -30.36 5.11
N PRO A 346 -14.19 -29.16 4.67
CA PRO A 346 -14.46 -28.91 3.26
C PRO A 346 -13.18 -29.04 2.42
N LYS A 347 -13.35 -29.44 1.17
CA LYS A 347 -12.24 -29.54 0.22
C LYS A 347 -11.71 -28.15 -0.13
N THR A 348 -10.39 -28.02 -0.16
CA THR A 348 -9.68 -26.79 -0.49
C THR A 348 -8.97 -26.96 -1.84
N VAL A 349 -8.42 -25.88 -2.39
CA VAL A 349 -7.67 -25.96 -3.65
C VAL A 349 -6.39 -26.79 -3.47
N ASN A 350 -6.00 -27.52 -4.50
CA ASN A 350 -4.77 -28.32 -4.46
C ASN A 350 -3.53 -27.42 -4.31
N PRO A 351 -2.46 -27.87 -3.65
CA PRO A 351 -1.25 -27.06 -3.48
C PRO A 351 -0.64 -26.64 -4.82
N PHE A 352 -0.32 -25.36 -4.95
CA PHE A 352 0.27 -24.77 -6.14
C PHE A 352 0.99 -23.45 -5.81
N LEU A 353 1.79 -22.98 -6.76
CA LEU A 353 2.39 -21.65 -6.75
C LEU A 353 1.66 -20.77 -7.76
N ALA A 354 0.88 -19.80 -7.26
CA ALA A 354 0.11 -18.90 -8.11
C ALA A 354 1.02 -18.04 -8.99
N TYR A 355 0.57 -17.79 -10.21
CA TYR A 355 1.25 -17.09 -11.31
C TYR A 355 2.37 -17.83 -12.03
N THR A 356 2.69 -19.06 -11.64
CA THR A 356 3.58 -19.92 -12.45
C THR A 356 2.81 -20.51 -13.63
N PRO A 357 3.42 -20.66 -14.82
CA PRO A 357 2.71 -21.06 -16.02
C PRO A 357 2.26 -22.53 -15.98
N ASN A 358 1.23 -22.85 -16.77
CA ASN A 358 0.96 -24.22 -17.20
C ASN A 358 2.12 -24.73 -18.05
N GLY A 359 2.61 -25.93 -17.75
CA GLY A 359 3.63 -26.56 -18.57
C GLY A 359 4.09 -27.89 -18.01
N THR A 360 4.76 -28.65 -18.86
CA THR A 360 5.51 -29.85 -18.47
C THR A 360 6.95 -29.65 -18.88
N VAL A 361 7.85 -29.76 -17.92
CA VAL A 361 9.30 -29.68 -18.13
C VAL A 361 9.96 -30.87 -17.48
N SER A 362 10.91 -31.48 -18.18
CA SER A 362 11.62 -32.66 -17.70
C SER A 362 13.12 -32.47 -17.92
N SER A 363 13.91 -32.89 -16.93
CA SER A 363 15.36 -32.73 -16.94
C SER A 363 16.02 -33.99 -16.39
N THR A 364 17.21 -34.31 -16.91
CA THR A 364 18.09 -35.34 -16.32
C THR A 364 18.93 -34.78 -15.17
N LYS A 365 18.84 -33.47 -14.92
CA LYS A 365 19.60 -32.72 -13.91
C LYS A 365 18.68 -32.06 -12.89
N LEU A 366 18.95 -32.35 -11.62
CA LEU A 366 18.33 -31.70 -10.46
C LEU A 366 19.42 -31.07 -9.59
N TYR A 367 19.27 -29.80 -9.24
CA TYR A 367 20.18 -29.11 -8.31
C TYR A 367 19.46 -28.60 -7.08
N TYR A 368 20.15 -28.62 -5.93
CA TYR A 368 19.64 -28.09 -4.67
C TYR A 368 20.31 -26.75 -4.39
N ALA A 369 19.49 -25.72 -4.20
CA ALA A 369 19.96 -24.34 -4.06
C ALA A 369 19.59 -23.73 -2.70
N ASN A 370 19.64 -24.52 -1.63
CA ASN A 370 19.41 -24.04 -0.26
C ASN A 370 18.08 -23.27 -0.11
N TYR A 371 18.10 -21.99 0.26
CA TYR A 371 16.89 -21.16 0.37
C TYR A 371 16.60 -20.40 -0.92
N GLY A 372 17.35 -20.61 -2.00
CA GLY A 372 17.13 -19.92 -3.27
C GLY A 372 17.48 -18.43 -3.23
N GLU A 373 18.24 -17.99 -2.23
CA GLU A 373 18.79 -16.62 -2.20
C GLU A 373 19.67 -16.39 -3.44
N LEU A 374 19.81 -15.13 -3.88
CA LEU A 374 20.63 -14.83 -5.05
C LEU A 374 22.07 -15.34 -4.86
N GLU A 375 22.60 -15.18 -3.65
CA GLU A 375 23.90 -15.67 -3.22
C GLU A 375 23.99 -17.21 -3.23
N ASP A 376 22.89 -17.90 -2.91
CA ASP A 376 22.85 -19.37 -2.95
C ASP A 376 23.03 -19.86 -4.39
N LEU A 377 22.31 -19.26 -5.35
CA LEU A 377 22.41 -19.64 -6.75
C LEU A 377 23.76 -19.24 -7.36
N GLN A 378 24.31 -18.08 -6.99
CA GLN A 378 25.66 -17.67 -7.39
C GLN A 378 26.72 -18.64 -6.88
N LYS A 379 26.65 -19.04 -5.60
CA LYS A 379 27.55 -20.03 -5.00
C LYS A 379 27.42 -21.38 -5.70
N LEU A 380 26.19 -21.86 -5.93
CA LEU A 380 25.93 -23.08 -6.69
C LEU A 380 26.54 -23.00 -8.08
N ALA A 381 26.26 -21.94 -8.85
CA ALA A 381 26.78 -21.74 -10.19
C ALA A 381 28.31 -21.70 -10.24
N SER A 382 28.96 -21.14 -9.21
CA SER A 382 30.43 -21.14 -9.09
C SER A 382 31.02 -22.54 -8.87
N ILE A 383 30.26 -23.44 -8.24
CA ILE A 383 30.70 -24.80 -7.87
C ILE A 383 30.45 -25.77 -9.02
N VAL A 384 29.26 -25.74 -9.60
CA VAL A 384 28.84 -26.71 -10.64
C VAL A 384 29.06 -26.19 -12.07
N GLY A 385 29.42 -24.92 -12.21
CA GLY A 385 29.51 -24.20 -13.48
C GLY A 385 28.14 -23.66 -13.94
N ASN A 386 28.08 -22.39 -14.35
CA ASN A 386 26.83 -21.72 -14.74
C ASN A 386 26.08 -22.45 -15.88
N VAL A 387 26.82 -22.98 -16.86
CA VAL A 387 26.25 -23.76 -17.99
C VAL A 387 25.53 -25.03 -17.50
N SER A 388 25.93 -25.57 -16.34
CA SER A 388 25.31 -26.78 -15.79
C SER A 388 23.88 -26.56 -15.28
N LEU A 389 23.53 -25.32 -14.89
CA LEU A 389 22.19 -24.96 -14.41
C LEU A 389 21.20 -24.73 -15.55
N GLN A 390 21.69 -24.44 -16.76
CA GLN A 390 20.85 -24.27 -17.94
C GLN A 390 20.12 -25.57 -18.29
N GLY A 391 18.79 -25.49 -18.43
CA GLY A 391 17.96 -26.66 -18.74
C GLY A 391 17.72 -27.58 -17.55
N SER A 392 18.13 -27.20 -16.33
CA SER A 392 17.95 -28.01 -15.12
C SER A 392 16.63 -27.72 -14.39
N ILE A 393 16.28 -28.59 -13.44
CA ILE A 393 15.26 -28.30 -12.43
C ILE A 393 15.98 -27.99 -11.10
N ILE A 394 15.50 -26.97 -10.38
CA ILE A 394 16.11 -26.55 -9.11
C ILE A 394 15.12 -26.78 -7.95
N ILE A 395 15.56 -27.49 -6.91
CA ILE A 395 14.82 -27.68 -5.66
C ILE A 395 15.36 -26.75 -4.55
N MET A 396 14.45 -26.06 -3.86
CA MET A 396 14.77 -25.04 -2.85
C MET A 396 13.86 -25.15 -1.62
N ARG A 397 14.38 -24.73 -0.47
CA ARG A 397 13.64 -24.62 0.78
C ARG A 397 12.84 -23.32 0.83
N TYR A 398 11.64 -23.40 1.41
CA TYR A 398 10.94 -22.20 1.89
C TYR A 398 11.71 -21.49 3.01
N GLY A 399 11.41 -20.20 3.22
CA GLY A 399 12.04 -19.35 4.23
C GLY A 399 13.05 -18.34 3.66
N ARG A 400 13.55 -17.44 4.52
CA ARG A 400 14.51 -16.35 4.23
C ARG A 400 13.99 -15.24 3.32
N ILE A 401 13.69 -15.54 2.06
CA ILE A 401 13.25 -14.60 1.03
C ILE A 401 11.86 -14.98 0.49
N PHE A 402 11.22 -14.05 -0.22
CA PHE A 402 9.94 -14.28 -0.89
C PHE A 402 10.03 -15.42 -1.91
N ARG A 403 8.94 -16.20 -2.00
CA ARG A 403 8.90 -17.41 -2.84
C ARG A 403 8.96 -17.09 -4.34
N GLY A 404 8.42 -15.96 -4.78
CA GLY A 404 8.55 -15.49 -6.15
C GLY A 404 10.00 -15.20 -6.52
N ASP A 405 10.76 -14.57 -5.62
CA ASP A 405 12.19 -14.28 -5.81
C ASP A 405 12.98 -15.57 -6.03
N LYS A 406 12.69 -16.66 -5.30
CA LYS A 406 13.33 -17.98 -5.49
C LYS A 406 13.13 -18.51 -6.92
N VAL A 407 11.90 -18.45 -7.42
CA VAL A 407 11.57 -18.94 -8.78
C VAL A 407 12.22 -18.05 -9.83
N MET A 408 12.20 -16.73 -9.63
CA MET A 408 12.85 -15.76 -10.51
C MET A 408 14.37 -15.92 -10.54
N HIS A 409 15.02 -16.19 -9.40
CA HIS A 409 16.45 -16.51 -9.34
C HIS A 409 16.75 -17.81 -10.09
N ALA A 410 16.01 -18.89 -9.86
CA ALA A 410 16.21 -20.14 -10.59
C ALA A 410 16.09 -19.93 -12.11
N GLN A 411 15.07 -19.18 -12.56
CA GLN A 411 14.89 -18.79 -13.94
C GLN A 411 16.06 -17.96 -14.49
N TYR A 412 16.56 -16.99 -13.72
CA TYR A 412 17.70 -16.15 -14.10
C TYR A 412 18.97 -16.98 -14.37
N PHE A 413 19.18 -18.06 -13.62
CA PHE A 413 20.29 -19.01 -13.84
C PHE A 413 19.99 -20.09 -14.89
N GLY A 414 18.88 -19.97 -15.64
CA GLY A 414 18.56 -20.83 -16.77
C GLY A 414 17.87 -22.15 -16.41
N ALA A 415 17.38 -22.31 -15.17
CA ALA A 415 16.52 -23.44 -14.83
C ALA A 415 15.23 -23.40 -15.67
N ILE A 416 14.71 -24.57 -16.01
CA ILE A 416 13.45 -24.72 -16.77
C ILE A 416 12.27 -25.06 -15.87
N GLY A 417 12.51 -25.41 -14.60
CA GLY A 417 11.48 -25.63 -13.60
C GLY A 417 12.01 -25.54 -12.17
N ALA A 418 11.12 -25.35 -11.20
CA ALA A 418 11.48 -25.23 -9.79
C ALA A 418 10.57 -26.04 -8.87
N ILE A 419 11.13 -26.50 -7.75
CA ILE A 419 10.43 -27.25 -6.70
C ILE A 419 10.69 -26.56 -5.36
N LEU A 420 9.64 -26.25 -4.61
CA LEU A 420 9.75 -25.67 -3.26
C LEU A 420 9.27 -26.66 -2.20
N TYR A 421 9.91 -26.71 -1.03
CA TYR A 421 9.45 -27.54 0.08
C TYR A 421 9.75 -26.93 1.46
N ASN A 422 8.98 -27.33 2.47
CA ASN A 422 9.10 -26.86 3.86
C ASN A 422 10.03 -27.77 4.68
N ASP A 423 11.32 -27.47 4.74
CA ASP A 423 12.28 -28.32 5.47
C ASP A 423 11.96 -28.40 6.98
N PRO A 424 11.99 -29.60 7.60
CA PRO A 424 11.75 -29.75 9.03
C PRO A 424 12.68 -28.90 9.91
N ALA A 425 13.85 -28.50 9.41
CA ALA A 425 14.77 -27.63 10.14
C ALA A 425 14.13 -26.28 10.50
N ASP A 426 13.17 -25.83 9.70
CA ASP A 426 12.48 -24.54 9.81
C ASP A 426 10.99 -24.67 10.15
N TYR A 427 10.41 -25.88 10.04
CA TYR A 427 8.95 -26.10 10.18
C TYR A 427 8.56 -27.28 11.09
N ALA A 428 9.50 -28.14 11.50
CA ALA A 428 9.26 -29.21 12.47
C ALA A 428 10.55 -29.51 13.29
N PRO A 429 11.10 -28.50 14.00
CA PRO A 429 12.45 -28.56 14.57
C PRO A 429 12.61 -29.56 15.73
N PHE A 430 11.50 -30.08 16.29
CA PHE A 430 11.50 -31.03 17.41
C PHE A 430 11.30 -32.49 16.99
N GLY A 431 11.13 -32.76 15.71
CA GLY A 431 10.98 -34.11 15.18
C GLY A 431 9.90 -34.20 14.10
N THR A 432 9.96 -35.27 13.32
CA THR A 432 9.05 -35.55 12.20
C THR A 432 8.24 -36.84 12.40
N THR A 433 8.26 -37.41 13.61
CA THR A 433 7.42 -38.56 13.94
C THR A 433 5.97 -38.12 14.14
N PRO A 434 4.96 -38.99 13.91
CA PRO A 434 3.55 -38.61 13.99
C PRO A 434 3.12 -37.93 15.30
N ASP A 435 3.76 -38.27 16.42
CA ASP A 435 3.50 -37.67 17.75
C ASP A 435 4.13 -36.27 17.93
N GLN A 436 5.02 -35.85 17.03
CA GLN A 436 5.72 -34.56 17.06
C GLN A 436 5.17 -33.55 16.06
N VAL A 437 4.23 -33.94 15.19
CA VAL A 437 3.68 -33.08 14.12
C VAL A 437 2.16 -33.04 14.17
N TYR A 438 1.55 -32.27 13.27
CA TYR A 438 0.10 -32.21 13.14
C TYR A 438 -0.49 -33.59 12.80
N ASP A 439 -1.55 -34.05 13.48
CA ASP A 439 -2.48 -33.31 14.34
C ASP A 439 -2.21 -33.37 15.86
N GLN A 440 -1.09 -33.94 16.31
CA GLN A 440 -0.76 -34.06 17.74
C GLN A 440 -0.03 -32.84 18.31
N LYS A 441 0.67 -32.10 17.44
CA LYS A 441 1.35 -30.84 17.70
C LYS A 441 1.08 -29.88 16.55
N TRP A 442 1.32 -28.60 16.75
CA TRP A 442 1.21 -27.57 15.71
C TRP A 442 2.33 -27.56 14.64
N TYR A 443 3.27 -28.51 14.66
CA TYR A 443 4.39 -28.56 13.71
C TYR A 443 3.99 -29.19 12.37
N MET A 444 4.69 -28.81 11.30
CA MET A 444 4.38 -29.24 9.94
C MET A 444 4.45 -30.77 9.79
N PRO A 445 3.39 -31.44 9.31
CA PRO A 445 3.43 -32.86 8.97
C PRO A 445 4.14 -33.10 7.62
N PRO A 446 4.61 -34.33 7.32
CA PRO A 446 5.38 -34.62 6.10
C PRO A 446 4.63 -34.34 4.80
N SER A 447 3.31 -34.31 4.85
CA SER A 447 2.43 -34.01 3.74
C SER A 447 2.04 -32.54 3.60
N GLY A 448 2.40 -31.67 4.55
CA GLY A 448 2.01 -30.27 4.51
C GLY A 448 2.73 -29.47 3.45
N VAL A 449 1.97 -28.69 2.69
CA VAL A 449 2.46 -27.95 1.52
C VAL A 449 2.04 -26.49 1.60
N GLN A 450 3.02 -25.60 1.75
CA GLN A 450 2.80 -24.16 1.72
C GLN A 450 2.44 -23.69 0.29
N ARG A 451 1.26 -23.09 0.13
CA ARG A 451 0.81 -22.35 -1.07
C ARG A 451 1.37 -20.93 -1.09
N GLY A 452 1.17 -20.21 -2.20
CA GLY A 452 1.45 -18.78 -2.25
C GLY A 452 1.62 -18.23 -3.66
N ALA A 453 1.44 -16.91 -3.79
CA ALA A 453 1.77 -16.17 -5.00
C ALA A 453 3.28 -16.06 -5.22
N THR A 454 3.66 -16.03 -6.50
CA THR A 454 5.05 -15.84 -6.97
C THR A 454 5.28 -14.53 -7.71
N PHE A 455 4.28 -13.64 -7.73
CA PHE A 455 4.38 -12.30 -8.31
C PHE A 455 5.22 -11.40 -7.37
N PRO A 456 6.40 -10.91 -7.80
CA PRO A 456 7.32 -10.13 -6.96
C PRO A 456 7.04 -8.61 -7.03
N SER A 457 5.77 -8.24 -6.96
CA SER A 457 5.25 -6.86 -6.88
C SER A 457 3.83 -6.93 -6.28
N ASN A 458 3.15 -5.80 -6.14
CA ASN A 458 1.85 -5.70 -5.48
C ASN A 458 0.81 -5.00 -6.37
N GLY A 459 -0.47 -5.25 -6.10
CA GLY A 459 -1.59 -4.82 -6.96
C GLY A 459 -1.87 -5.82 -8.08
N ASP A 460 -2.89 -5.54 -8.90
CA ASP A 460 -3.19 -6.32 -10.10
C ASP A 460 -2.02 -6.21 -11.09
N PRO A 461 -1.41 -7.34 -11.51
CA PRO A 461 -0.37 -7.33 -12.54
C PRO A 461 -0.77 -6.61 -13.83
N LEU A 462 -2.07 -6.53 -14.16
CA LEU A 462 -2.55 -5.89 -15.39
C LEU A 462 -2.76 -4.39 -15.31
N THR A 463 -2.82 -3.80 -14.11
CA THR A 463 -3.09 -2.37 -13.89
C THR A 463 -2.12 -1.76 -12.87
N PRO A 464 -0.79 -1.87 -13.08
CA PRO A 464 0.14 -1.26 -12.14
C PRO A 464 -0.20 0.23 -11.97
N ILE A 465 -0.15 0.72 -10.71
CA ILE A 465 -0.32 2.11 -10.27
C ILE A 465 -1.69 2.75 -10.57
N TYR A 466 -2.67 1.96 -11.01
CA TYR A 466 -4.00 2.43 -11.36
C TYR A 466 -5.08 1.39 -11.03
N PRO A 467 -6.26 1.79 -10.51
CA PRO A 467 -7.23 0.84 -9.99
C PRO A 467 -7.93 0.00 -11.07
N SER A 468 -8.05 -1.30 -10.84
CA SER A 468 -8.69 -2.33 -11.67
C SER A 468 -10.21 -2.23 -11.79
N THR A 469 -10.69 -1.04 -12.12
CA THR A 469 -12.10 -0.76 -12.44
C THR A 469 -12.51 -1.33 -13.81
N ASP A 470 -13.82 -1.37 -14.07
CA ASP A 470 -14.40 -1.95 -15.30
C ASP A 470 -13.96 -1.20 -16.59
N TYR A 471 -13.61 0.10 -16.50
CA TYR A 471 -13.18 0.92 -17.64
C TYR A 471 -11.65 1.02 -17.80
N MET A 472 -10.89 0.45 -16.88
CA MET A 472 -9.44 0.57 -16.86
C MET A 472 -8.78 -0.24 -18.00
N TYR A 473 -7.73 0.32 -18.62
CA TYR A 473 -6.93 -0.43 -19.60
C TYR A 473 -6.19 -1.59 -18.90
N ARG A 474 -6.23 -2.79 -19.50
CA ARG A 474 -5.47 -3.95 -19.02
C ARG A 474 -4.25 -4.14 -19.89
N MET A 475 -3.08 -4.26 -19.26
CA MET A 475 -1.86 -4.67 -19.96
C MET A 475 -2.06 -6.03 -20.64
N ARG A 476 -1.27 -6.32 -21.68
CA ARG A 476 -1.28 -7.66 -22.29
C ARG A 476 -0.49 -8.60 -21.41
N GLU A 477 -0.97 -9.83 -21.20
CA GLU A 477 -0.27 -10.82 -20.38
C GLU A 477 1.17 -11.06 -20.87
N GLU A 478 1.42 -11.02 -22.19
CA GLU A 478 2.77 -11.18 -22.75
C GLU A 478 3.75 -10.05 -22.33
N SER A 479 3.23 -8.90 -21.92
CA SER A 479 4.01 -7.74 -21.49
C SER A 479 4.34 -7.74 -19.99
N LEU A 480 3.79 -8.69 -19.22
CA LEU A 480 4.03 -8.80 -17.78
C LEU A 480 5.44 -9.32 -17.51
N ARG A 481 6.33 -8.40 -17.10
CA ARG A 481 7.76 -8.69 -16.91
C ARG A 481 8.05 -9.52 -15.66
N PHE A 482 7.21 -9.39 -14.64
CA PHE A 482 7.46 -9.90 -13.30
C PHE A 482 6.84 -11.28 -13.01
N LEU A 483 5.99 -11.80 -13.90
CA LEU A 483 5.46 -13.15 -13.72
C LEU A 483 6.52 -14.21 -14.08
N PRO A 484 6.68 -15.28 -13.26
CA PRO A 484 7.55 -16.38 -13.61
C PRO A 484 7.16 -17.03 -14.95
N LYS A 485 8.17 -17.47 -15.70
CA LYS A 485 8.02 -18.09 -17.03
C LYS A 485 8.37 -19.58 -17.03
N ILE A 486 8.69 -20.14 -15.86
CA ILE A 486 9.02 -21.56 -15.68
C ILE A 486 7.99 -22.23 -14.77
N PRO A 487 7.54 -23.46 -15.07
CA PRO A 487 6.70 -24.23 -14.16
C PRO A 487 7.36 -24.41 -12.80
N ALA A 488 6.62 -24.18 -11.72
CA ALA A 488 7.08 -24.48 -10.37
C ALA A 488 5.98 -25.07 -9.50
N GLN A 489 6.37 -25.97 -8.59
CA GLN A 489 5.42 -26.69 -7.74
C GLN A 489 5.94 -26.79 -6.30
N PRO A 490 5.12 -26.50 -5.28
CA PRO A 490 5.45 -26.79 -3.90
C PRO A 490 5.08 -28.25 -3.57
N ILE A 491 5.88 -28.89 -2.72
CA ILE A 491 5.71 -30.29 -2.30
C ILE A 491 5.90 -30.45 -0.78
N GLY A 492 5.37 -31.53 -0.23
CA GLY A 492 5.57 -31.87 1.18
C GLY A 492 7.00 -32.31 1.45
N TYR A 493 7.50 -32.10 2.67
CA TYR A 493 8.89 -32.47 2.97
C TYR A 493 9.12 -33.98 2.99
N GLY A 494 8.09 -34.79 3.22
CA GLY A 494 8.17 -36.25 3.07
C GLY A 494 8.40 -36.66 1.61
N GLU A 495 7.81 -35.94 0.67
CA GLU A 495 8.03 -36.14 -0.77
C GLU A 495 9.39 -35.61 -1.21
N ALA A 496 9.80 -34.45 -0.67
CA ALA A 496 11.13 -33.90 -0.88
C ALA A 496 12.23 -34.85 -0.36
N GLN A 497 12.00 -35.52 0.78
CA GLN A 497 12.91 -36.54 1.32
C GLN A 497 13.19 -37.63 0.28
N ILE A 498 12.15 -38.15 -0.38
CA ILE A 498 12.29 -39.17 -1.42
C ILE A 498 13.09 -38.59 -2.58
N ILE A 499 12.74 -37.42 -3.11
CA ILE A 499 13.42 -36.82 -4.26
C ILE A 499 14.91 -36.56 -3.99
N LEU A 500 15.24 -36.00 -2.83
CA LEU A 500 16.62 -35.66 -2.45
C LEU A 500 17.51 -36.90 -2.26
N GLN A 501 16.94 -38.08 -1.93
CA GLN A 501 17.69 -39.35 -1.86
C GLN A 501 18.23 -39.80 -3.23
N TYR A 502 17.61 -39.35 -4.32
CA TYR A 502 18.03 -39.68 -5.68
C TYR A 502 19.05 -38.69 -6.24
N MET A 503 19.40 -37.62 -5.53
CA MET A 503 20.40 -36.66 -6.02
C MET A 503 21.83 -37.21 -5.88
N GLN A 504 22.64 -37.06 -6.92
CA GLN A 504 24.08 -37.31 -6.87
C GLN A 504 24.88 -36.02 -6.61
N GLY A 505 26.21 -36.09 -6.76
CA GLY A 505 27.11 -34.95 -6.60
C GLY A 505 27.69 -34.78 -5.20
N ASN A 506 28.52 -33.74 -5.02
CA ASN A 506 29.19 -33.45 -3.76
C ASN A 506 28.20 -33.02 -2.68
N GLU A 507 28.51 -33.35 -1.43
CA GLU A 507 27.72 -32.88 -0.30
C GLU A 507 27.77 -31.36 -0.18
N VAL A 508 26.64 -30.78 0.22
CA VAL A 508 26.58 -29.37 0.56
C VAL A 508 27.21 -29.12 1.94
N PRO A 509 27.73 -27.91 2.19
CA PRO A 509 28.29 -27.54 3.48
C PRO A 509 27.21 -27.51 4.56
N VAL A 510 27.63 -27.55 5.83
CA VAL A 510 26.73 -27.75 6.97
C VAL A 510 25.61 -26.71 7.05
N GLU A 511 25.91 -25.45 6.69
CA GLU A 511 24.94 -24.35 6.69
C GLU A 511 23.79 -24.51 5.68
N TRP A 512 23.96 -25.35 4.66
CA TRP A 512 22.93 -25.65 3.64
C TRP A 512 22.10 -26.89 3.99
N ARG A 513 22.48 -27.66 5.00
CA ARG A 513 21.79 -28.90 5.37
C ARG A 513 20.49 -28.57 6.11
N GLY A 514 19.44 -29.31 5.78
CA GLY A 514 18.21 -29.38 6.55
C GLY A 514 18.23 -30.54 7.55
N THR A 515 17.04 -30.95 8.02
CA THR A 515 16.91 -32.06 8.99
C THR A 515 16.05 -33.23 8.52
N LEU A 516 15.79 -33.32 7.21
CA LEU A 516 15.20 -34.52 6.59
C LEU A 516 15.92 -35.82 6.99
N SER A 517 15.14 -36.83 7.34
CA SER A 517 15.64 -38.14 7.77
C SER A 517 16.21 -38.93 6.61
N ASN A 518 17.34 -39.62 6.80
CA ASN A 518 17.98 -40.47 5.80
C ASN A 518 18.27 -39.75 4.46
N VAL A 519 18.60 -38.46 4.50
CA VAL A 519 18.99 -37.66 3.33
C VAL A 519 20.38 -37.10 3.56
N ILE A 520 21.27 -37.30 2.58
CA ILE A 520 22.52 -36.54 2.47
C ILE A 520 22.26 -35.42 1.47
N TYR A 521 22.28 -34.17 1.93
CA TYR A 521 22.09 -33.01 1.05
C TYR A 521 23.29 -32.86 0.12
N ARG A 522 23.04 -32.89 -1.19
CA ARG A 522 24.04 -32.77 -2.23
C ARG A 522 23.71 -31.61 -3.14
N TYR A 523 24.74 -31.02 -3.76
CA TYR A 523 24.54 -29.95 -4.74
C TYR A 523 23.68 -30.41 -5.91
N GLY A 524 23.76 -31.69 -6.27
CA GLY A 524 23.01 -32.27 -7.38
C GLY A 524 23.82 -32.35 -8.67
N GLY A 525 23.09 -32.46 -9.77
CA GLY A 525 23.58 -32.88 -11.07
C GLY A 525 22.75 -34.06 -11.54
N GLU A 526 23.39 -35.18 -11.84
CA GLU A 526 22.72 -36.42 -12.24
C GLU A 526 21.90 -37.04 -11.09
N LEU A 527 20.96 -37.89 -11.45
CA LEU A 527 20.11 -38.63 -10.51
C LEU A 527 20.57 -40.10 -10.40
N LEU A 528 20.46 -40.69 -9.22
CA LEU A 528 20.82 -42.09 -8.93
C LEU A 528 19.68 -43.00 -9.37
N ASN A 529 19.91 -43.95 -10.29
CA ASN A 529 18.91 -44.87 -10.81
C ASN A 529 17.71 -44.22 -11.54
N ALA A 530 17.34 -42.98 -11.23
CA ALA A 530 16.43 -42.18 -12.01
C ALA A 530 17.14 -41.53 -13.20
N SER A 531 16.43 -41.40 -14.31
CA SER A 531 16.92 -40.75 -15.53
C SER A 531 16.34 -39.37 -15.73
N THR A 532 15.11 -39.12 -15.28
CA THR A 532 14.46 -37.81 -15.42
C THR A 532 13.66 -37.43 -14.19
N ILE A 533 13.68 -36.14 -13.86
CA ILE A 533 12.68 -35.49 -13.02
C ILE A 533 11.80 -34.60 -13.90
N GLU A 534 10.49 -34.70 -13.73
CA GLU A 534 9.49 -33.91 -14.45
C GLU A 534 8.69 -33.05 -13.46
N VAL A 535 8.47 -31.78 -13.80
CA VAL A 535 7.52 -30.88 -13.13
C VAL A 535 6.39 -30.60 -14.10
N LYS A 536 5.17 -30.95 -13.69
CA LYS A 536 3.95 -30.79 -14.48
C LYS A 536 2.92 -29.94 -13.74
N THR A 537 2.58 -28.79 -14.31
CA THR A 537 1.65 -27.80 -13.75
C THR A 537 0.48 -27.54 -14.69
N TYR A 538 -0.69 -27.28 -14.13
CA TYR A 538 -1.92 -26.91 -14.84
C TYR A 538 -2.51 -25.61 -14.30
N ASN A 539 -1.64 -24.71 -13.85
CA ASN A 539 -2.03 -23.40 -13.34
C ASN A 539 -2.51 -22.52 -14.50
N ARG A 540 -3.56 -21.74 -14.29
CA ARG A 540 -4.12 -20.85 -15.31
C ARG A 540 -4.39 -19.47 -14.73
N LEU A 541 -4.09 -18.46 -15.54
CA LEU A 541 -4.44 -17.08 -15.26
C LEU A 541 -5.92 -16.87 -15.62
N GLU A 542 -6.65 -16.21 -14.73
CA GLU A 542 -8.06 -15.86 -14.95
C GLU A 542 -8.32 -14.47 -14.37
N ARG A 543 -9.05 -13.64 -15.13
CA ARG A 543 -9.62 -12.41 -14.57
C ARG A 543 -10.84 -12.74 -13.73
N LYS A 544 -10.87 -12.23 -12.51
CA LYS A 544 -11.96 -12.42 -11.54
C LYS A 544 -12.32 -11.11 -10.87
N ASP A 545 -13.56 -11.05 -10.42
CA ASP A 545 -13.98 -9.96 -9.54
C ASP A 545 -13.54 -10.29 -8.11
N THR A 546 -12.86 -9.35 -7.48
CA THR A 546 -12.58 -9.34 -6.03
C THR A 546 -13.33 -8.19 -5.38
N TYR A 547 -13.71 -8.37 -4.12
CA TYR A 547 -14.54 -7.42 -3.38
C TYR A 547 -13.89 -7.05 -2.06
N ASN A 548 -13.73 -5.74 -1.84
CA ASN A 548 -13.43 -5.20 -0.53
C ASN A 548 -14.74 -4.86 0.18
N VAL A 549 -14.74 -4.91 1.52
CA VAL A 549 -15.83 -4.37 2.34
C VAL A 549 -15.26 -3.23 3.16
N ILE A 550 -15.89 -2.06 3.08
CA ILE A 550 -15.46 -0.84 3.77
C ILE A 550 -16.60 -0.37 4.67
N GLY A 551 -16.38 -0.37 5.98
CA GLY A 551 -17.31 0.13 6.99
C GLY A 551 -16.82 1.42 7.61
N ILE A 552 -17.66 2.45 7.70
CA ILE A 552 -17.28 3.76 8.25
C ILE A 552 -18.19 4.13 9.41
N MET A 553 -17.58 4.43 10.56
CA MET A 553 -18.19 5.17 11.65
C MET A 553 -17.73 6.63 11.57
N LYS A 554 -18.63 7.50 11.13
CA LYS A 554 -18.32 8.90 10.89
C LYS A 554 -17.96 9.66 12.19
N GLY A 555 -16.90 10.45 12.13
CA GLY A 555 -16.48 11.33 13.22
C GLY A 555 -17.42 12.54 13.40
N GLU A 556 -17.50 13.07 14.62
CA GLU A 556 -18.34 14.22 14.97
C GLU A 556 -17.64 15.57 14.68
N ILE A 557 -16.32 15.66 14.88
CA ILE A 557 -15.59 16.93 14.83
C ILE A 557 -14.70 17.03 13.59
N GLU A 558 -13.95 15.97 13.29
CA GLU A 558 -13.06 15.86 12.15
C GLU A 558 -13.47 14.67 11.25
N PRO A 559 -14.68 14.70 10.65
CA PRO A 559 -15.18 13.58 9.86
C PRO A 559 -14.33 13.28 8.62
N ASP A 560 -13.48 14.23 8.22
CA ASP A 560 -12.54 14.15 7.11
C ASP A 560 -11.15 13.63 7.51
N ARG A 561 -11.01 13.07 8.72
CA ARG A 561 -9.80 12.38 9.16
C ARG A 561 -10.12 10.91 9.44
N TYR A 562 -9.31 10.01 8.90
CA TYR A 562 -9.57 8.57 8.92
C TYR A 562 -8.53 7.84 9.76
N VAL A 563 -8.97 7.17 10.82
CA VAL A 563 -8.20 6.12 11.49
C VAL A 563 -8.70 4.80 10.93
N VAL A 564 -7.83 4.10 10.20
CA VAL A 564 -8.21 2.91 9.43
C VAL A 564 -7.73 1.66 10.16
N ILE A 565 -8.61 0.68 10.36
CA ILE A 565 -8.24 -0.68 10.80
C ILE A 565 -8.55 -1.63 9.64
N GLY A 566 -7.57 -2.43 9.23
CA GLY A 566 -7.71 -3.32 8.08
C GLY A 566 -7.20 -4.72 8.34
N ASN A 567 -7.76 -5.67 7.60
CA ASN A 567 -7.40 -7.08 7.59
C ASN A 567 -7.90 -7.67 6.25
N HIS A 568 -7.09 -8.49 5.58
CA HIS A 568 -7.60 -9.24 4.44
C HIS A 568 -8.49 -10.41 4.87
N ARG A 569 -9.28 -10.92 3.94
CA ARG A 569 -10.29 -11.96 4.21
C ARG A 569 -10.04 -13.21 3.40
N ASP A 570 -9.47 -13.09 2.21
CA ASP A 570 -9.17 -14.25 1.39
C ASP A 570 -8.05 -15.09 2.02
N ALA A 571 -8.13 -16.41 1.85
CA ALA A 571 -7.12 -17.35 2.31
C ALA A 571 -6.86 -18.42 1.26
N TRP A 572 -5.66 -19.00 1.26
CA TRP A 572 -5.36 -20.18 0.43
C TRP A 572 -6.23 -21.41 0.70
N SER A 573 -6.80 -21.50 1.91
CA SER A 573 -7.55 -22.64 2.42
C SER A 573 -8.69 -22.15 3.33
N LEU A 574 -8.76 -22.60 4.59
CA LEU A 574 -9.66 -22.09 5.62
C LEU A 574 -9.05 -20.96 6.46
N GLY A 575 -7.73 -20.81 6.44
CA GLY A 575 -7.05 -19.63 6.96
C GLY A 575 -7.33 -19.28 8.42
N SER A 576 -7.37 -20.26 9.33
CA SER A 576 -7.73 -20.00 10.73
C SER A 576 -6.77 -19.08 11.48
N LEU A 577 -5.52 -18.95 11.03
CA LEU A 577 -4.61 -17.91 11.48
C LEU A 577 -4.61 -16.79 10.43
N ASP A 578 -4.09 -17.10 9.26
CA ASP A 578 -3.97 -16.18 8.12
C ASP A 578 -5.17 -16.31 7.18
N PRO A 579 -6.07 -15.31 7.11
CA PRO A 579 -6.13 -14.08 7.91
C PRO A 579 -7.23 -14.09 8.98
N THR A 580 -7.96 -15.20 9.11
CA THR A 580 -9.27 -15.19 9.76
C THR A 580 -9.18 -14.92 11.26
N SER A 581 -8.02 -15.12 11.88
CA SER A 581 -7.76 -14.68 13.27
C SER A 581 -7.92 -13.17 13.43
N GLY A 582 -7.42 -12.40 12.46
CA GLY A 582 -7.61 -10.96 12.35
C GLY A 582 -9.04 -10.59 12.03
N THR A 583 -9.66 -11.25 11.04
CA THR A 583 -11.05 -10.94 10.64
C THR A 583 -12.02 -11.16 11.79
N ALA A 584 -11.88 -12.27 12.53
CA ALA A 584 -12.70 -12.59 13.68
C ALA A 584 -12.55 -11.56 14.81
N THR A 585 -11.34 -11.06 15.03
CA THR A 585 -11.02 -10.02 16.01
C THR A 585 -11.57 -8.66 15.56
N LEU A 586 -11.43 -8.31 14.28
CA LEU A 586 -11.96 -7.07 13.68
C LEU A 586 -13.48 -6.98 13.80
N LEU A 587 -14.20 -8.08 13.55
CA LEU A 587 -15.65 -8.14 13.73
C LEU A 587 -16.09 -7.88 15.18
N GLU A 588 -15.31 -8.32 16.17
CA GLU A 588 -15.62 -8.04 17.59
C GLU A 588 -15.32 -6.57 17.94
N ILE A 589 -14.26 -5.98 17.37
CA ILE A 589 -13.98 -4.54 17.51
C ILE A 589 -15.15 -3.72 16.94
N THR A 590 -15.64 -4.03 15.73
CA THR A 590 -16.75 -3.29 15.12
C THR A 590 -18.05 -3.47 15.89
N ARG A 591 -18.33 -4.67 16.41
CA ARG A 591 -19.51 -4.93 17.25
C ARG A 591 -19.52 -4.05 18.49
N VAL A 592 -18.42 -4.02 19.24
CA VAL A 592 -18.30 -3.21 20.47
C VAL A 592 -18.42 -1.73 20.17
N LEU A 593 -17.71 -1.22 19.15
CA LEU A 593 -17.80 0.19 18.77
C LEU A 593 -19.21 0.54 18.28
N GLY A 594 -19.85 -0.34 17.52
CA GLY A 594 -21.25 -0.20 17.09
C GLY A 594 -22.23 -0.11 18.26
N GLU A 595 -22.05 -0.93 19.30
CA GLU A 595 -22.83 -0.84 20.54
C GLU A 595 -22.58 0.46 21.29
N MET A 596 -21.32 0.88 21.44
CA MET A 596 -20.99 2.18 22.01
C MET A 596 -21.65 3.31 21.21
N HIS A 597 -21.63 3.23 19.88
CA HIS A 597 -22.24 4.20 18.99
C HIS A 597 -23.76 4.28 19.17
N LYS A 598 -24.44 3.13 19.26
CA LYS A 598 -25.87 3.07 19.59
C LYS A 598 -26.18 3.69 20.96
N ASN A 599 -25.24 3.62 21.90
CA ASN A 599 -25.32 4.22 23.24
C ASN A 599 -24.78 5.67 23.32
N GLY A 600 -24.61 6.34 22.19
CA GLY A 600 -24.30 7.78 22.13
C GLY A 600 -22.83 8.13 21.99
N PHE A 601 -21.90 7.16 21.95
CA PHE A 601 -20.50 7.43 21.61
C PHE A 601 -20.40 7.94 20.17
N ARG A 602 -19.64 9.03 19.97
CA ARG A 602 -19.32 9.56 18.66
C ARG A 602 -17.81 9.84 18.63
N PRO A 603 -17.04 9.21 17.74
CA PRO A 603 -15.62 9.46 17.72
C PRO A 603 -15.34 10.88 17.20
N ARG A 604 -14.25 11.52 17.62
CA ARG A 604 -13.85 12.84 17.09
C ARG A 604 -13.51 12.73 15.60
N ARG A 605 -12.67 11.76 15.22
CA ARG A 605 -12.31 11.42 13.83
C ARG A 605 -13.10 10.21 13.34
N SER A 606 -13.22 10.06 12.03
CA SER A 606 -13.90 8.89 11.46
C SER A 606 -13.05 7.63 11.66
N LEU A 607 -13.69 6.56 12.15
CA LEU A 607 -13.12 5.22 12.18
C LEU A 607 -13.56 4.47 10.93
N MET A 608 -12.60 3.91 10.21
CA MET A 608 -12.81 3.17 8.97
C MET A 608 -12.29 1.75 9.13
N PHE A 609 -13.12 0.77 8.78
CA PHE A 609 -12.82 -0.66 8.90
C PHE A 609 -12.79 -1.26 7.50
N CYS A 610 -11.76 -2.04 7.21
CA CYS A 610 -11.53 -2.58 5.87
C CYS A 610 -11.34 -4.09 5.92
N SER A 611 -12.10 -4.80 5.09
CA SER A 611 -11.92 -6.22 4.79
C SER A 611 -11.46 -6.32 3.35
N TRP A 612 -10.16 -6.59 3.16
CA TRP A 612 -9.52 -6.65 1.85
C TRP A 612 -9.72 -8.02 1.19
N GLY A 613 -9.90 -8.06 -0.12
CA GLY A 613 -9.90 -9.30 -0.90
C GLY A 613 -8.66 -9.41 -1.78
N ALA A 614 -8.27 -10.63 -2.13
CA ALA A 614 -7.11 -10.94 -2.96
C ALA A 614 -5.75 -10.45 -2.42
N GLU A 615 -5.57 -10.41 -1.10
CA GLU A 615 -4.25 -10.12 -0.49
C GLU A 615 -3.24 -11.21 -0.84
N GLU A 616 -3.67 -12.48 -0.81
CA GLU A 616 -2.80 -13.64 -0.97
C GLU A 616 -2.15 -13.70 -2.37
N TYR A 617 -2.73 -12.96 -3.31
CA TYR A 617 -2.34 -12.82 -4.69
C TYR A 617 -1.44 -11.61 -4.98
N GLY A 618 -1.05 -10.83 -3.96
CA GLY A 618 -0.18 -9.67 -4.08
C GLY A 618 -0.79 -8.39 -3.55
N LEU A 619 -1.43 -8.42 -2.38
CA LEU A 619 -2.05 -7.25 -1.73
C LEU A 619 -3.10 -6.56 -2.59
N ILE A 620 -3.75 -7.29 -3.51
CA ILE A 620 -4.47 -6.68 -4.63
C ILE A 620 -5.58 -5.76 -4.11
N GLY A 621 -6.49 -6.26 -3.25
CA GLY A 621 -7.63 -5.46 -2.80
C GLY A 621 -7.24 -4.16 -2.11
N SER A 622 -6.24 -4.16 -1.22
CA SER A 622 -5.79 -2.94 -0.54
C SER A 622 -5.06 -1.98 -1.49
N VAL A 623 -4.20 -2.49 -2.38
CA VAL A 623 -3.51 -1.68 -3.40
C VAL A 623 -4.50 -1.01 -4.34
N GLU A 624 -5.41 -1.77 -4.96
CA GLU A 624 -6.41 -1.21 -5.89
C GLU A 624 -7.27 -0.13 -5.21
N TYR A 625 -7.63 -0.34 -3.93
CA TYR A 625 -8.38 0.64 -3.17
C TYR A 625 -7.58 1.90 -2.86
N VAL A 626 -6.31 1.77 -2.48
CA VAL A 626 -5.49 2.96 -2.27
C VAL A 626 -5.22 3.67 -3.58
N GLU A 627 -5.01 2.98 -4.70
CA GLU A 627 -4.84 3.59 -6.02
C GLU A 627 -6.09 4.38 -6.46
N GLU A 628 -7.29 3.82 -6.28
CA GLU A 628 -8.54 4.51 -6.59
C GLU A 628 -8.72 5.78 -5.75
N TYR A 629 -8.39 5.70 -4.45
CA TYR A 629 -8.65 6.77 -3.49
C TYR A 629 -7.40 7.53 -3.03
N VAL A 630 -6.27 7.42 -3.73
CA VAL A 630 -4.96 7.91 -3.25
C VAL A 630 -4.98 9.40 -2.92
N LYS A 631 -5.73 10.20 -3.69
CA LYS A 631 -5.85 11.64 -3.47
C LYS A 631 -6.62 11.97 -2.18
N VAL A 632 -7.64 11.17 -1.88
CA VAL A 632 -8.47 11.34 -0.68
C VAL A 632 -7.74 10.80 0.54
N LEU A 633 -7.25 9.56 0.48
CA LEU A 633 -6.51 8.92 1.55
C LEU A 633 -5.23 9.69 1.85
N GLY A 634 -4.44 10.02 0.83
CA GLY A 634 -3.25 10.85 0.91
C GLY A 634 -3.48 12.25 1.47
N ALA A 635 -4.72 12.76 1.58
CA ALA A 635 -5.01 14.02 2.26
C ALA A 635 -5.59 13.84 3.67
N ARG A 636 -6.22 12.69 3.96
CA ARG A 636 -7.15 12.54 5.09
C ARG A 636 -6.81 11.43 6.07
N ILE A 637 -6.02 10.44 5.67
CA ILE A 637 -5.67 9.33 6.56
C ILE A 637 -4.76 9.81 7.69
N VAL A 638 -5.10 9.40 8.91
CA VAL A 638 -4.29 9.61 10.11
C VAL A 638 -3.29 8.48 10.26
N SER A 639 -3.80 7.24 10.22
CA SER A 639 -2.99 6.03 10.38
C SER A 639 -3.75 4.82 9.83
N TYR A 640 -2.99 3.81 9.38
CA TYR A 640 -3.49 2.48 9.05
C TYR A 640 -3.01 1.44 10.07
N LEU A 641 -3.96 0.72 10.64
CA LEU A 641 -3.81 -0.24 11.73
C LEU A 641 -4.04 -1.65 11.17
N ASN A 642 -2.97 -2.36 10.82
CA ASN A 642 -3.07 -3.70 10.24
C ASN A 642 -3.29 -4.76 11.32
N LEU A 643 -4.28 -5.63 11.10
CA LEU A 643 -4.61 -6.75 11.98
C LEU A 643 -4.79 -8.02 11.14
N ASP A 644 -3.73 -8.45 10.48
CA ASP A 644 -3.67 -9.65 9.63
C ASP A 644 -3.75 -10.93 10.50
N VAL A 645 -2.61 -11.55 10.83
CA VAL A 645 -2.55 -12.61 11.83
C VAL A 645 -2.57 -11.97 13.21
N ALA A 646 -3.74 -11.94 13.84
CA ALA A 646 -3.88 -11.38 15.19
C ALA A 646 -3.08 -12.20 16.21
N VAL A 647 -3.05 -13.53 16.08
CA VAL A 647 -2.42 -14.42 17.06
C VAL A 647 -1.72 -15.59 16.36
N ASP A 648 -0.41 -15.70 16.55
CA ASP A 648 0.38 -16.89 16.21
C ASP A 648 0.95 -17.61 17.45
N GLY A 649 0.68 -17.06 18.65
CA GLY A 649 0.98 -17.66 19.95
C GLY A 649 0.65 -16.71 21.10
N PHE A 650 1.09 -17.04 22.32
CA PHE A 650 0.67 -16.37 23.56
C PHE A 650 1.83 -15.90 24.45
N TYR A 651 2.96 -15.50 23.87
CA TYR A 651 4.12 -15.00 24.63
C TYR A 651 4.10 -13.47 24.85
N LYS A 652 4.06 -12.67 23.78
CA LYS A 652 4.04 -11.21 23.84
C LYS A 652 3.33 -10.60 22.63
N VAL A 653 2.84 -9.38 22.76
CA VAL A 653 2.49 -8.55 21.60
C VAL A 653 3.79 -8.12 20.89
N ASP A 654 3.86 -8.38 19.59
CA ASP A 654 4.97 -8.01 18.72
C ASP A 654 4.48 -6.99 17.69
N VAL A 655 5.17 -5.85 17.58
CA VAL A 655 4.71 -4.71 16.77
C VAL A 655 5.81 -4.24 15.82
N LYS A 656 5.42 -4.00 14.57
CA LYS A 656 6.16 -3.20 13.59
C LYS A 656 5.37 -1.93 13.29
N ALA A 657 5.99 -0.77 13.27
CA ALA A 657 5.27 0.48 13.04
C ALA A 657 6.14 1.61 12.49
N SER A 658 5.52 2.61 11.87
CA SER A 658 6.15 3.92 11.63
C SER A 658 6.58 4.55 12.97
N PRO A 659 7.79 5.12 13.07
CA PRO A 659 8.31 5.67 14.33
C PRO A 659 7.39 6.67 15.04
N MET A 660 6.60 7.45 14.29
CA MET A 660 5.67 8.43 14.85
C MET A 660 4.63 7.82 15.79
N LEU A 661 4.27 6.54 15.62
CA LEU A 661 3.22 5.86 16.40
C LEU A 661 3.73 5.27 17.72
N PHE A 662 5.04 5.25 17.97
CA PHE A 662 5.62 4.51 19.10
C PHE A 662 5.02 4.92 20.45
N ASP A 663 4.81 6.21 20.66
CA ASP A 663 4.23 6.72 21.91
C ASP A 663 2.78 6.28 22.08
N ALA A 664 1.95 6.39 21.03
CA ALA A 664 0.56 5.94 21.06
C ALA A 664 0.43 4.42 21.30
N ILE A 665 1.33 3.63 20.69
CA ILE A 665 1.42 2.17 20.88
C ILE A 665 1.77 1.83 22.33
N VAL A 666 2.75 2.52 22.91
CA VAL A 666 3.14 2.36 24.31
C VAL A 666 1.99 2.72 25.25
N GLU A 667 1.27 3.82 24.98
CA GLU A 667 0.10 4.21 25.78
C GLU A 667 -1.03 3.18 25.71
N ALA A 668 -1.36 2.64 24.52
CA ALA A 668 -2.33 1.55 24.41
C ALA A 668 -1.90 0.32 25.22
N GLY A 669 -0.60 -0.03 25.17
CA GLY A 669 -0.06 -1.16 25.90
C GLY A 669 -0.13 -1.01 27.42
N LYS A 670 -0.09 0.22 27.94
CA LYS A 670 -0.23 0.51 29.37
C LYS A 670 -1.65 0.32 29.88
N MET A 671 -2.66 0.37 29.01
CA MET A 671 -4.07 0.26 29.41
C MET A 671 -4.60 -1.17 29.33
N VAL A 672 -4.04 -1.99 28.44
CA VAL A 672 -4.62 -3.28 28.05
C VAL A 672 -4.03 -4.42 28.88
N PRO A 673 -4.85 -5.30 29.48
CA PRO A 673 -4.38 -6.50 30.17
C PRO A 673 -3.67 -7.48 29.22
N SER A 674 -2.55 -8.05 29.65
CA SER A 674 -1.85 -9.11 28.91
C SER A 674 -2.59 -10.44 29.07
N ALA A 675 -2.78 -11.16 27.97
CA ALA A 675 -3.32 -12.53 28.02
C ALA A 675 -2.34 -13.48 28.70
N TYR A 676 -2.87 -14.51 29.37
CA TYR A 676 -2.09 -15.60 29.97
C TYR A 676 -0.96 -15.16 30.91
N ASP A 677 -1.03 -13.95 31.48
CA ASP A 677 -0.04 -13.44 32.44
C ASP A 677 -0.50 -13.72 33.88
N PRO A 678 0.19 -14.61 34.63
CA PRO A 678 -0.22 -14.96 36.00
C PRO A 678 -0.11 -13.81 37.01
N ALA A 679 0.70 -12.79 36.71
CA ALA A 679 0.88 -11.62 37.56
C ALA A 679 -0.15 -10.52 37.27
N GLY A 680 -1.04 -10.71 36.27
CA GLY A 680 -2.08 -9.75 35.91
C GLY A 680 -1.52 -8.45 35.33
N GLN A 681 -0.36 -8.51 34.67
CA GLN A 681 0.28 -7.34 34.08
C GLN A 681 -0.48 -6.84 32.84
N THR A 682 -0.21 -5.58 32.48
CA THR A 682 -0.62 -5.02 31.19
C THR A 682 0.29 -5.52 30.07
N VAL A 683 -0.12 -5.35 28.82
CA VAL A 683 0.70 -5.63 27.63
C VAL A 683 2.06 -4.94 27.76
N TYR A 684 2.09 -3.67 28.16
CA TYR A 684 3.33 -2.92 28.40
C TYR A 684 4.20 -3.56 29.49
N GLY A 685 3.61 -3.95 30.62
CA GLY A 685 4.32 -4.58 31.73
C GLY A 685 5.01 -5.89 31.30
N LYS A 686 4.25 -6.76 30.62
CA LYS A 686 4.78 -7.99 30.04
C LYS A 686 5.88 -7.72 29.02
N TRP A 687 5.67 -6.76 28.13
CA TRP A 687 6.61 -6.42 27.06
C TRP A 687 7.94 -5.89 27.61
N MET A 688 7.91 -5.03 28.63
CA MET A 688 9.11 -4.56 29.33
C MET A 688 9.89 -5.67 30.03
N GLN A 689 9.21 -6.74 30.45
CA GLN A 689 9.86 -7.89 31.07
C GLN A 689 10.61 -8.75 30.05
N VAL A 690 10.06 -8.92 28.84
CA VAL A 690 10.54 -9.93 27.88
C VAL A 690 11.29 -9.36 26.67
N ASP A 691 11.05 -8.11 26.29
CA ASP A 691 11.65 -7.49 25.11
C ASP A 691 11.82 -5.97 25.27
N ARG A 692 12.62 -5.61 26.26
CA ARG A 692 13.02 -4.21 26.53
C ARG A 692 14.17 -3.80 25.63
N ASN A 693 14.07 -2.60 25.07
CA ASN A 693 15.20 -1.91 24.48
C ASN A 693 16.05 -1.28 25.59
N ASN A 694 17.27 -1.77 25.76
CA ASN A 694 18.19 -1.32 26.81
C ASN A 694 18.70 0.12 26.60
N VAL A 695 18.60 0.66 25.39
CA VAL A 695 19.04 2.03 25.08
C VAL A 695 17.95 3.04 25.44
N THR A 696 16.73 2.82 24.97
CA THR A 696 15.60 3.75 25.22
C THR A 696 14.89 3.50 26.53
N ASN A 697 15.12 2.35 27.16
CA ASN A 697 14.39 1.90 28.35
C ASN A 697 12.87 1.78 28.11
N GLU A 698 12.49 1.31 26.93
CA GLU A 698 11.10 1.15 26.48
C GLU A 698 10.92 -0.24 25.86
N PRO A 699 9.67 -0.68 25.63
CA PRO A 699 9.44 -1.90 24.87
C PRO A 699 10.01 -1.78 23.45
N ARG A 700 10.58 -2.86 22.93
CA ARG A 700 11.15 -2.86 21.57
C ARG A 700 10.02 -2.90 20.54
N ILE A 701 9.82 -1.77 19.86
CA ILE A 701 8.99 -1.66 18.65
C ILE A 701 9.92 -1.62 17.45
N ARG A 702 9.65 -2.44 16.43
CA ARG A 702 10.44 -2.43 15.18
C ARG A 702 9.94 -1.33 14.27
N HIS A 703 10.84 -0.53 13.72
CA HIS A 703 10.52 0.35 12.59
C HIS A 703 10.81 -0.35 11.26
N GLY A 704 10.29 0.22 10.17
CA GLY A 704 10.39 -0.35 8.83
C GLY A 704 9.32 -1.41 8.57
N LEU A 705 8.29 -1.02 7.83
CA LEU A 705 7.29 -1.92 7.26
C LEU A 705 7.74 -2.31 5.84
N GLY A 706 7.55 -3.58 5.48
CA GLY A 706 7.94 -4.13 4.17
C GLY A 706 6.75 -4.18 3.22
N SER A 707 6.59 -5.29 2.51
CA SER A 707 5.41 -5.58 1.68
C SER A 707 4.66 -6.85 2.10
N GLY A 708 4.77 -7.22 3.37
CA GLY A 708 4.27 -8.51 3.85
C GLY A 708 2.78 -8.56 4.18
N SER A 709 2.04 -7.46 4.02
CA SER A 709 0.58 -7.37 4.24
C SER A 709 0.07 -6.01 3.74
N ASP A 710 -1.22 -5.75 3.88
CA ASP A 710 -1.98 -4.62 3.29
C ASP A 710 -1.49 -3.20 3.67
N TYR A 711 -0.68 -3.05 4.73
CA TYR A 711 -0.09 -1.77 5.10
C TYR A 711 0.82 -1.19 4.00
N PHE A 712 1.32 -2.02 3.08
CA PHE A 712 2.16 -1.58 1.96
C PHE A 712 1.51 -0.44 1.18
N ALA A 713 0.24 -0.58 0.81
CA ALA A 713 -0.46 0.39 -0.02
C ALA A 713 -0.55 1.76 0.69
N PHE A 714 -0.82 1.74 1.99
CA PHE A 714 -0.93 2.93 2.82
C PHE A 714 0.42 3.61 3.07
N ASP A 715 1.48 2.84 3.20
CA ASP A 715 2.85 3.33 3.36
C ASP A 715 3.40 3.91 2.05
N GLN A 716 3.36 3.12 0.98
CA GLN A 716 4.05 3.39 -0.28
C GLN A 716 3.26 4.27 -1.23
N LEU A 717 1.93 4.33 -1.13
CA LEU A 717 1.10 5.14 -2.03
C LEU A 717 0.46 6.33 -1.33
N ALA A 718 -0.08 6.14 -0.12
CA ALA A 718 -0.75 7.21 0.64
C ALA A 718 0.18 7.98 1.61
N GLY A 719 1.32 7.41 2.00
CA GLY A 719 2.31 8.03 2.88
C GLY A 719 1.79 8.26 4.30
N SER A 720 1.04 7.30 4.84
CA SER A 720 0.55 7.36 6.21
C SER A 720 1.45 6.64 7.20
N SER A 721 1.40 7.03 8.47
CA SER A 721 2.01 6.22 9.53
C SER A 721 1.19 4.94 9.70
N ASN A 722 1.85 3.78 9.77
CA ASN A 722 1.16 2.49 9.82
C ASN A 722 1.69 1.62 10.97
N TYR A 723 0.91 0.63 11.40
CA TYR A 723 1.41 -0.46 12.24
C TYR A 723 0.89 -1.82 11.79
N ASP A 724 1.64 -2.85 12.15
CA ASP A 724 1.29 -4.26 12.07
C ASP A 724 1.60 -4.93 13.41
N ALA A 725 0.64 -5.67 13.98
CA ALA A 725 0.81 -6.29 15.30
C ALA A 725 0.21 -7.70 15.38
N THR A 726 0.94 -8.58 16.06
CA THR A 726 0.56 -9.98 16.29
C THR A 726 0.87 -10.34 17.74
N TYR A 727 0.00 -11.09 18.40
CA TYR A 727 0.36 -11.78 19.64
C TYR A 727 1.18 -13.02 19.28
N ARG A 728 2.46 -12.99 19.63
CA ARG A 728 3.46 -13.91 19.10
C ARG A 728 3.79 -15.06 20.02
N PHE A 729 4.13 -16.23 19.48
CA PHE A 729 4.81 -17.30 20.23
C PHE A 729 6.21 -16.86 20.72
N ASN A 730 6.78 -17.58 21.70
CA ASN A 730 8.13 -17.32 22.18
C ASN A 730 9.18 -17.93 21.24
N PRO A 731 10.01 -17.15 20.55
CA PRO A 731 11.02 -17.72 19.65
C PRO A 731 12.05 -18.61 20.36
N ALA A 732 12.27 -18.40 21.67
CA ALA A 732 13.20 -19.22 22.45
C ALA A 732 12.69 -20.66 22.67
N ASP A 733 11.37 -20.86 22.69
CA ASP A 733 10.75 -22.17 22.86
C ASP A 733 10.67 -22.94 21.52
N HIS A 734 11.02 -22.28 20.42
CA HIS A 734 10.76 -22.72 19.05
C HIS A 734 11.98 -22.48 18.16
N LYS A 735 12.98 -23.36 18.29
CA LYS A 735 14.27 -23.23 17.58
C LYS A 735 14.05 -23.08 16.06
N ASN A 736 14.61 -22.02 15.48
CA ASN A 736 14.59 -21.68 14.05
C ASN A 736 13.21 -21.35 13.43
N LEU A 737 12.09 -21.42 14.17
CA LEU A 737 10.80 -21.02 13.62
C LEU A 737 10.77 -19.52 13.37
N ARG A 738 10.51 -19.13 12.11
CA ARG A 738 10.37 -17.73 11.67
C ARG A 738 8.92 -17.28 11.55
N SER A 739 8.03 -18.22 11.27
CA SER A 739 6.57 -18.07 11.27
C SER A 739 5.97 -19.31 11.93
N TYR A 740 4.66 -19.33 12.13
CA TYR A 740 3.97 -20.53 12.60
C TYR A 740 4.08 -21.65 11.54
N PRO A 741 4.18 -22.93 11.95
CA PRO A 741 4.61 -23.99 11.04
C PRO A 741 3.64 -24.37 9.92
N LEU A 742 2.33 -24.14 10.12
CA LEU A 742 1.27 -24.62 9.21
C LEU A 742 0.82 -23.55 8.19
N TYR A 743 1.57 -22.46 8.08
CA TYR A 743 1.33 -21.34 7.18
C TYR A 743 1.05 -21.77 5.72
N HIS A 744 -0.06 -21.29 5.17
CA HIS A 744 -0.63 -21.53 3.83
C HIS A 744 -0.88 -23.00 3.48
N THR A 745 -1.16 -23.84 4.48
CA THR A 745 -1.48 -25.26 4.29
C THR A 745 -2.97 -25.52 4.43
N SER A 746 -3.42 -26.73 4.09
CA SER A 746 -4.79 -27.14 4.38
C SER A 746 -5.07 -27.40 5.87
N TYR A 747 -4.06 -27.26 6.73
CA TYR A 747 -4.14 -27.51 8.18
C TYR A 747 -4.42 -26.25 9.01
N GLU A 748 -4.59 -25.10 8.36
CA GLU A 748 -5.05 -23.87 9.00
C GLU A 748 -6.56 -23.91 9.26
N VAL A 749 -6.94 -24.76 10.21
CA VAL A 749 -8.33 -25.05 10.56
C VAL A 749 -8.66 -24.54 11.96
N PHE A 750 -9.96 -24.39 12.28
CA PHE A 750 -10.41 -23.91 13.59
C PHE A 750 -9.86 -24.75 14.76
N SER A 751 -9.84 -26.08 14.64
CA SER A 751 -9.35 -26.97 15.70
C SER A 751 -7.87 -26.73 16.01
N MET A 752 -7.05 -26.39 15.01
CA MET A 752 -5.65 -26.06 15.21
C MET A 752 -5.49 -24.83 16.12
N MET A 753 -6.27 -23.77 15.86
CA MET A 753 -6.32 -22.58 16.71
C MET A 753 -6.78 -22.93 18.13
N LYS A 754 -7.92 -23.62 18.23
CA LYS A 754 -8.57 -23.98 19.51
C LYS A 754 -7.74 -24.93 20.38
N THR A 755 -6.90 -25.76 19.77
CA THR A 755 -6.13 -26.77 20.51
C THR A 755 -4.71 -26.32 20.84
N PHE A 756 -4.04 -25.63 19.93
CA PHE A 756 -2.59 -25.39 20.07
C PHE A 756 -2.18 -23.92 20.21
N VAL A 757 -2.97 -22.98 19.68
CA VAL A 757 -2.55 -21.58 19.55
C VAL A 757 -3.21 -20.69 20.59
N ASP A 758 -4.55 -20.66 20.70
CA ASP A 758 -5.25 -19.82 21.69
C ASP A 758 -6.52 -20.49 22.20
N PRO A 759 -6.41 -21.52 23.09
CA PRO A 759 -7.55 -22.36 23.46
C PRO A 759 -8.73 -21.62 24.09
N ASP A 760 -8.47 -20.53 24.79
CA ASP A 760 -9.49 -19.73 25.47
C ASP A 760 -9.74 -18.37 24.77
N PHE A 761 -9.12 -18.14 23.62
CA PHE A 761 -9.24 -16.90 22.83
C PHE A 761 -8.84 -15.64 23.62
N LEU A 762 -7.99 -15.79 24.65
CA LEU A 762 -7.60 -14.67 25.51
C LEU A 762 -6.56 -13.79 24.81
N ALA A 763 -5.67 -14.36 24.01
CA ALA A 763 -4.70 -13.60 23.23
C ALA A 763 -5.42 -12.79 22.14
N HIS A 764 -6.42 -13.37 21.46
CA HIS A 764 -7.27 -12.65 20.51
C HIS A 764 -8.01 -11.49 21.18
N ARG A 765 -8.59 -11.72 22.37
CA ARG A 765 -9.23 -10.67 23.16
C ARG A 765 -8.24 -9.53 23.46
N THR A 766 -7.03 -9.85 23.92
CA THR A 766 -6.01 -8.83 24.18
C THR A 766 -5.63 -8.07 22.91
N MET A 767 -5.53 -8.72 21.75
CA MET A 767 -5.26 -8.05 20.47
C MET A 767 -6.39 -7.14 20.01
N GLY A 768 -7.65 -7.56 20.19
CA GLY A 768 -8.82 -6.73 19.92
C GLY A 768 -8.87 -5.50 20.82
N GLN A 769 -8.56 -5.67 22.11
CA GLN A 769 -8.44 -4.58 23.07
C GLN A 769 -7.29 -3.62 22.69
N PHE A 770 -6.11 -4.16 22.37
CA PHE A 770 -4.92 -3.38 22.04
C PHE A 770 -5.10 -2.54 20.77
N THR A 771 -5.52 -3.17 19.68
CA THR A 771 -5.78 -2.49 18.40
C THR A 771 -6.89 -1.46 18.52
N GLY A 772 -8.00 -1.82 19.17
CA GLY A 772 -9.13 -0.91 19.32
C GLY A 772 -8.86 0.27 20.27
N VAL A 773 -8.09 0.06 21.36
CA VAL A 773 -7.65 1.16 22.23
C VAL A 773 -6.71 2.11 21.47
N LEU A 774 -5.77 1.58 20.69
CA LEU A 774 -4.92 2.41 19.83
C LEU A 774 -5.74 3.22 18.82
N ALA A 775 -6.75 2.60 18.20
CA ALA A 775 -7.66 3.29 17.30
C ALA A 775 -8.43 4.42 18.00
N LEU A 776 -8.93 4.18 19.22
CA LEU A 776 -9.59 5.20 20.03
C LEU A 776 -8.63 6.33 20.43
N ILE A 777 -7.39 6.02 20.82
CA ILE A 777 -6.37 7.03 21.14
C ILE A 777 -6.13 7.96 19.94
N LEU A 778 -6.03 7.39 18.73
CA LEU A 778 -5.82 8.15 17.50
C LEU A 778 -7.08 8.90 17.05
N SER A 779 -8.27 8.33 17.28
CA SER A 779 -9.53 8.94 16.85
C SER A 779 -10.02 10.04 17.78
N GLU A 780 -9.76 9.94 19.10
CA GLU A 780 -10.33 10.81 20.13
C GLU A 780 -9.41 11.96 20.56
N SER A 781 -8.09 11.80 20.49
CA SER A 781 -7.14 12.81 20.96
C SER A 781 -7.24 14.10 20.14
N PRO A 782 -7.52 15.29 20.73
CA PRO A 782 -7.58 16.54 19.97
C PRO A 782 -6.29 16.81 19.21
N VAL A 783 -5.15 16.74 19.89
CA VAL A 783 -3.81 16.73 19.29
C VAL A 783 -3.41 15.28 19.04
N LEU A 784 -3.00 14.97 17.83
CA LEU A 784 -2.58 13.61 17.47
C LEU A 784 -1.35 13.20 18.29
N PRO A 785 -1.36 12.01 18.93
CA PRO A 785 -0.27 11.53 19.76
C PRO A 785 0.85 10.92 18.90
N LEU A 786 1.29 11.68 17.89
CA LEU A 786 2.36 11.32 16.96
C LEU A 786 3.63 12.08 17.31
N ASN A 787 4.76 11.37 17.35
CA ASN A 787 6.03 11.95 17.80
C ASN A 787 7.12 11.86 16.73
N ILE A 788 7.35 12.98 16.05
CA ILE A 788 8.39 13.10 15.01
C ILE A 788 9.81 12.89 15.55
N SER A 789 10.06 13.18 16.83
CA SER A 789 11.40 12.98 17.41
C SER A 789 11.81 11.51 17.42
N ARG A 790 10.86 10.57 17.38
CA ARG A 790 11.12 9.12 17.24
C ARG A 790 11.78 8.78 15.91
N TYR A 791 11.48 9.55 14.85
CA TYR A 791 12.05 9.34 13.53
C TYR A 791 13.55 9.62 13.47
N THR A 792 14.08 10.50 14.32
CA THR A 792 15.51 10.86 14.31
C THR A 792 16.38 9.65 14.60
N SER A 793 16.05 8.92 15.68
CA SER A 793 16.77 7.70 16.07
C SER A 793 16.60 6.61 15.01
N ALA A 794 15.40 6.47 14.45
CA ALA A 794 15.12 5.48 13.41
C ALA A 794 15.93 5.76 12.12
N LEU A 795 16.04 7.01 11.69
CA LEU A 795 16.86 7.42 10.54
C LEU A 795 18.34 7.16 10.76
N ILE A 796 18.85 7.43 11.96
CA ILE A 796 20.25 7.16 12.31
C ILE A 796 20.53 5.65 12.28
N GLU A 797 19.65 4.83 12.87
CA GLU A 797 19.78 3.37 12.85
C GLU A 797 19.73 2.82 11.42
N THR A 798 18.78 3.31 10.62
CA THR A 798 18.58 2.97 9.21
C THR A 798 19.82 3.29 8.38
N MET A 799 20.36 4.50 8.48
CA MET A 799 21.59 4.90 7.77
C MET A 799 22.80 4.06 8.21
N ASN A 800 22.94 3.78 9.51
CA ASN A 800 24.06 2.99 10.02
C ASN A 800 23.95 1.50 9.64
N SER A 801 22.77 1.02 9.24
CA SER A 801 22.57 -0.36 8.78
C SER A 801 23.03 -0.60 7.32
N LEU A 802 23.31 0.47 6.57
CA LEU A 802 23.82 0.38 5.20
C LEU A 802 25.20 -0.31 5.19
N LYS A 803 25.30 -1.44 4.47
CA LYS A 803 26.52 -2.25 4.38
C LYS A 803 27.51 -1.69 3.36
N VAL A 804 28.12 -0.56 3.70
CA VAL A 804 29.06 0.14 2.83
C VAL A 804 30.42 -0.59 2.77
N THR A 805 30.86 -1.03 1.58
CA THR A 805 32.12 -1.79 1.38
C THR A 805 33.29 -0.95 0.87
N ASN A 806 33.03 0.27 0.36
CA ASN A 806 34.00 1.25 -0.15
C ASN A 806 33.89 2.57 0.63
N PRO A 807 34.88 3.50 0.58
CA PRO A 807 34.73 4.82 1.18
C PRO A 807 33.70 5.65 0.39
N ILE A 808 32.42 5.50 0.75
CA ILE A 808 31.29 6.29 0.27
C ILE A 808 31.00 7.37 1.31
N ASP A 809 30.86 8.61 0.84
CA ASP A 809 30.57 9.74 1.70
C ASP A 809 29.07 9.76 2.06
N LEU A 810 28.75 9.46 3.32
CA LEU A 810 27.41 9.56 3.88
C LEU A 810 27.18 10.87 4.64
N ASP A 811 28.15 11.77 4.70
CA ASP A 811 28.06 13.02 5.46
C ASP A 811 26.91 13.93 5.00
N PRO A 812 26.58 14.06 3.69
CA PRO A 812 25.42 14.83 3.27
C PRO A 812 24.11 14.33 3.92
N LEU A 813 23.89 13.02 3.89
CA LEU A 813 22.71 12.39 4.48
C LEU A 813 22.74 12.48 6.01
N ARG A 814 23.90 12.22 6.64
CA ARG A 814 24.09 12.34 8.09
C ARG A 814 23.80 13.75 8.59
N ASN A 815 24.29 14.76 7.89
CA ASN A 815 24.04 16.17 8.22
C ASN A 815 22.56 16.52 8.06
N ALA A 816 21.91 16.04 7.00
CA ALA A 816 20.46 16.21 6.83
C ALA A 816 19.66 15.57 7.97
N ILE A 817 20.03 14.36 8.41
CA ILE A 817 19.39 13.68 9.56
C ILE A 817 19.63 14.44 10.87
N ASN A 818 20.82 15.01 11.07
CA ASN A 818 21.13 15.81 12.26
C ASN A 818 20.33 17.13 12.30
N ASP A 819 20.20 17.82 11.17
CA ASP A 819 19.38 19.03 11.04
C ASP A 819 17.89 18.70 11.24
N PHE A 820 17.47 17.53 10.75
CA PHE A 820 16.17 16.95 11.05
C PHE A 820 15.94 16.77 12.55
N GLY A 821 16.88 16.16 13.26
CA GLY A 821 16.77 15.96 14.70
C GLY A 821 16.54 17.25 15.49
N LYS A 822 17.24 18.33 15.12
CA LYS A 822 17.06 19.65 15.75
C LYS A 822 15.67 20.24 15.45
N THR A 823 15.25 20.22 14.19
CA THR A 823 13.95 20.78 13.77
C THR A 823 12.79 20.00 14.38
N ALA A 824 12.89 18.67 14.48
CA ALA A 824 11.91 17.84 15.14
C ALA A 824 11.75 18.18 16.63
N GLN A 825 12.86 18.49 17.32
CA GLN A 825 12.83 18.94 18.72
C GLN A 825 12.16 20.31 18.85
N ASP A 826 12.48 21.26 17.96
CA ASP A 826 11.84 22.57 17.94
C ASP A 826 10.33 22.45 17.69
N PHE A 827 9.92 21.62 16.72
CA PHE A 827 8.52 21.32 16.46
C PHE A 827 7.81 20.72 17.68
N ALA A 828 8.43 19.73 18.33
CA ALA A 828 7.89 19.14 19.55
C ALA A 828 7.77 20.16 20.70
N ALA A 829 8.70 21.11 20.80
CA ALA A 829 8.63 22.19 21.79
C ALA A 829 7.45 23.14 21.52
N ARG A 830 7.12 23.41 20.25
CA ARG A 830 5.98 24.27 19.87
C ARG A 830 4.63 23.69 20.29
N SER A 831 4.49 22.37 20.31
CA SER A 831 3.26 21.72 20.80
C SER A 831 2.87 22.16 22.23
N LYS A 832 3.86 22.54 23.05
CA LYS A 832 3.65 23.01 24.43
C LYS A 832 3.23 24.48 24.54
N LEU A 833 3.41 25.25 23.46
CA LEU A 833 3.09 26.68 23.38
C LEU A 833 1.78 26.95 22.64
N MET A 834 1.24 25.93 21.98
CA MET A 834 0.01 25.99 21.19
C MET A 834 -1.20 26.28 22.08
N ASP A 835 -2.11 27.15 21.60
CA ASP A 835 -3.40 27.36 22.26
C ASP A 835 -4.32 26.17 21.99
N THR A 836 -4.46 25.30 22.99
CA THR A 836 -5.31 24.11 22.90
C THR A 836 -6.80 24.42 22.94
N GLU A 837 -7.20 25.68 23.20
CA GLU A 837 -8.58 26.13 23.06
C GLU A 837 -8.89 26.65 21.64
N ASN A 838 -7.86 26.81 20.79
CA ASN A 838 -8.02 27.19 19.40
C ASN A 838 -8.05 25.96 18.47
N PRO A 839 -9.22 25.57 17.92
CA PRO A 839 -9.33 24.41 17.03
C PRO A 839 -8.52 24.55 15.74
N TYR A 840 -8.26 25.76 15.26
CA TYR A 840 -7.45 25.98 14.06
C TYR A 840 -5.98 25.68 14.31
N GLU A 841 -5.43 26.09 15.46
CA GLU A 841 -4.04 25.79 15.83
C GLU A 841 -3.83 24.28 15.98
N ILE A 842 -4.72 23.60 16.71
CA ILE A 842 -4.69 22.13 16.84
C ILE A 842 -4.70 21.47 15.46
N ARG A 843 -5.59 21.93 14.56
CA ARG A 843 -5.72 21.34 13.23
C ARG A 843 -4.48 21.58 12.37
N ILE A 844 -3.93 22.79 12.36
CA ILE A 844 -2.68 23.12 11.65
C ILE A 844 -1.56 22.21 12.13
N TYR A 845 -1.40 22.08 13.45
CA TYR A 845 -0.37 21.23 14.04
C TYR A 845 -0.56 19.74 13.67
N ASN A 846 -1.79 19.23 13.77
CA ASN A 846 -2.12 17.87 13.34
C ASN A 846 -1.83 17.65 11.85
N ASP A 847 -2.16 18.63 11.00
CA ASP A 847 -1.88 18.52 9.56
C ASP A 847 -0.37 18.51 9.28
N GLN A 848 0.45 19.26 10.02
CA GLN A 848 1.91 19.16 9.92
C GLN A 848 2.44 17.77 10.31
N LEU A 849 1.90 17.17 11.39
CA LEU A 849 2.22 15.79 11.78
C LEU A 849 1.88 14.81 10.65
N LEU A 850 0.72 14.95 10.02
CA LEU A 850 0.28 14.09 8.94
C LEU A 850 1.13 14.28 7.68
N GLN A 851 1.39 15.52 7.26
CA GLN A 851 2.20 15.82 6.07
C GLN A 851 3.66 15.39 6.19
N PHE A 852 4.16 15.21 7.41
CA PHE A 852 5.52 14.78 7.64
C PHE A 852 5.85 13.41 7.02
N GLU A 853 5.06 12.36 7.27
CA GLU A 853 5.32 11.03 6.70
C GLU A 853 5.22 11.05 5.16
N ARG A 854 4.24 11.79 4.64
CA ARG A 854 3.99 11.97 3.20
C ARG A 854 5.15 12.64 2.47
N ALA A 855 5.94 13.45 3.17
CA ALA A 855 7.10 14.13 2.60
C ALA A 855 8.21 13.15 2.19
N PHE A 856 8.13 11.87 2.56
CA PHE A 856 9.07 10.83 2.13
C PHE A 856 8.64 10.08 0.87
N LEU A 857 7.48 10.41 0.28
CA LEU A 857 7.05 9.80 -0.98
C LEU A 857 7.75 10.45 -2.18
N ASN A 858 8.57 9.67 -2.88
CA ASN A 858 9.07 10.03 -4.20
C ASN A 858 8.02 9.71 -5.27
N PRO A 859 7.40 10.71 -5.93
CA PRO A 859 6.38 10.45 -6.94
C PRO A 859 6.90 9.67 -8.16
N LEU A 860 8.22 9.65 -8.37
CA LEU A 860 8.87 8.88 -9.45
C LEU A 860 9.17 7.41 -9.07
N GLY A 861 8.88 7.00 -7.83
CA GLY A 861 9.25 5.68 -7.32
C GLY A 861 10.75 5.51 -7.08
N GLN A 862 11.18 4.30 -6.73
CA GLN A 862 12.58 3.96 -6.44
C GLN A 862 13.30 3.30 -7.63
N GLY A 863 13.00 3.77 -8.84
CA GLY A 863 13.58 3.30 -10.11
C GLY A 863 12.52 2.89 -11.13
N SER A 864 12.94 2.59 -12.37
CA SER A 864 12.03 2.33 -13.49
C SER A 864 11.19 1.05 -13.35
N ASP A 865 11.65 0.09 -12.55
CA ASP A 865 11.03 -1.24 -12.45
C ASP A 865 10.05 -1.36 -11.26
N TYR A 866 10.03 -0.38 -10.34
CA TYR A 866 9.23 -0.41 -9.11
C TYR A 866 8.62 0.97 -8.84
N THR A 867 7.73 1.40 -9.73
CA THR A 867 7.07 2.72 -9.67
C THR A 867 6.10 2.87 -8.50
N GLU A 868 5.64 1.75 -7.95
CA GLU A 868 4.76 1.64 -6.79
C GLU A 868 5.50 1.83 -5.46
N MET A 869 6.82 1.61 -5.41
CA MET A 869 7.65 1.79 -4.21
C MET A 869 8.11 3.24 -4.10
N LYS A 870 7.37 4.08 -3.36
CA LYS A 870 7.64 5.53 -3.31
C LYS A 870 8.27 5.99 -2.00
N HIS A 871 8.13 5.27 -0.89
CA HIS A 871 8.61 5.77 0.40
C HIS A 871 10.13 5.61 0.53
N ILE A 872 10.88 6.73 0.49
CA ILE A 872 12.34 6.72 0.33
C ILE A 872 13.12 6.18 1.55
N ILE A 873 12.50 6.15 2.75
CA ILE A 873 13.15 5.65 3.97
C ILE A 873 12.98 4.14 4.13
N TYR A 874 11.79 3.62 3.82
CA TYR A 874 11.38 2.25 4.08
C TYR A 874 10.64 1.73 2.86
N ALA A 875 11.14 0.68 2.24
CA ALA A 875 10.44 -0.12 1.25
C ALA A 875 11.11 -1.49 1.16
N PRO A 876 10.51 -2.48 0.48
CA PRO A 876 11.19 -3.72 0.18
C PRO A 876 12.44 -3.49 -0.70
N PRO A 877 13.59 -4.12 -0.39
CA PRO A 877 14.71 -4.15 -1.32
C PRO A 877 14.38 -5.07 -2.50
N LYS A 878 15.01 -4.83 -3.66
CA LYS A 878 14.82 -5.67 -4.87
C LYS A 878 15.09 -7.16 -4.65
N SER A 879 15.93 -7.50 -3.69
CA SER A 879 16.36 -8.88 -3.41
C SER A 879 15.40 -9.67 -2.50
N ASN A 880 14.45 -9.01 -1.82
CA ASN A 880 13.53 -9.69 -0.92
C ASN A 880 12.27 -8.86 -0.68
N GLN A 881 11.18 -9.21 -1.35
CA GLN A 881 9.90 -8.50 -1.24
C GLN A 881 9.25 -8.60 0.16
N TYR A 882 9.65 -9.55 1.00
CA TYR A 882 9.18 -9.62 2.39
C TYR A 882 9.90 -8.70 3.36
N ALA A 883 11.10 -8.25 3.02
CA ALA A 883 11.89 -7.43 3.92
C ALA A 883 11.39 -5.98 3.90
N SER A 884 11.71 -5.25 4.96
CA SER A 884 11.82 -3.79 4.89
C SER A 884 13.30 -3.47 4.91
N SER A 885 13.75 -2.63 3.96
CA SER A 885 15.11 -2.09 3.94
C SER A 885 15.08 -0.60 4.24
N GLY A 886 16.11 -0.16 4.96
CA GLY A 886 16.36 1.24 5.21
C GLY A 886 17.08 1.90 4.03
N PHE A 887 16.55 2.99 3.52
CA PHE A 887 17.00 3.64 2.28
C PHE A 887 17.19 2.61 1.13
N PRO A 888 16.11 1.95 0.67
CA PRO A 888 16.19 0.79 -0.20
C PRO A 888 16.97 1.06 -1.49
N ALA A 889 16.69 2.18 -2.17
CA ALA A 889 17.42 2.56 -3.38
C ALA A 889 18.93 2.75 -3.16
N VAL A 890 19.34 3.27 -1.99
CA VAL A 890 20.76 3.38 -1.62
C VAL A 890 21.35 2.00 -1.36
N SER A 891 20.62 1.14 -0.64
CA SER A 891 21.02 -0.25 -0.39
C SER A 891 21.21 -1.01 -1.70
N ASP A 892 20.27 -0.92 -2.63
CA ASP A 892 20.32 -1.58 -3.94
C ASP A 892 21.46 -1.01 -4.80
N ALA A 893 21.69 0.31 -4.76
CA ALA A 893 22.83 0.94 -5.43
C ALA A 893 24.17 0.42 -4.88
N ILE A 894 24.29 0.25 -3.55
CA ILE A 894 25.47 -0.34 -2.91
C ILE A 894 25.70 -1.78 -3.37
N ILE A 895 24.63 -2.59 -3.44
CA ILE A 895 24.70 -3.98 -3.94
C ILE A 895 25.13 -4.02 -5.40
N SER A 896 24.64 -3.08 -6.24
CA SER A 896 25.01 -2.99 -7.65
C SER A 896 26.48 -2.59 -7.89
N GLY A 897 27.10 -1.91 -6.92
CA GLY A 897 28.49 -1.45 -6.97
C GLY A 897 28.75 -0.21 -7.84
N SER A 898 27.71 0.44 -8.39
CA SER A 898 27.87 1.68 -9.20
C SER A 898 28.05 2.90 -8.31
N LYS A 899 29.26 3.48 -8.28
CA LYS A 899 29.55 4.69 -7.47
C LYS A 899 28.62 5.86 -7.82
N THR A 900 28.40 6.12 -9.10
CA THR A 900 27.53 7.22 -9.55
C THR A 900 26.08 7.02 -9.11
N GLU A 901 25.59 5.78 -9.17
CA GLU A 901 24.23 5.46 -8.71
C GLU A 901 24.12 5.65 -7.20
N ILE A 902 25.12 5.22 -6.44
CA ILE A 902 25.15 5.38 -4.98
C ILE A 902 25.12 6.87 -4.61
N GLU A 903 25.97 7.70 -5.23
CA GLU A 903 26.00 9.16 -5.00
C GLU A 903 24.67 9.82 -5.38
N TYR A 904 24.06 9.39 -6.49
CA TYR A 904 22.76 9.88 -6.93
C TYR A 904 21.64 9.53 -5.94
N GLN A 905 21.55 8.28 -5.50
CA GLN A 905 20.54 7.85 -4.53
C GLN A 905 20.74 8.48 -3.14
N ILE A 906 21.99 8.73 -2.72
CA ILE A 906 22.29 9.50 -1.50
C ILE A 906 21.80 10.95 -1.64
N ALA A 907 21.99 11.58 -2.80
CA ALA A 907 21.51 12.94 -3.05
C ALA A 907 19.98 13.02 -3.01
N ILE A 908 19.28 12.03 -3.60
CA ILE A 908 17.82 11.90 -3.51
C ILE A 908 17.37 11.74 -2.06
N ALA A 909 17.95 10.79 -1.32
CA ALA A 909 17.61 10.57 0.09
C ALA A 909 17.83 11.86 0.92
N THR A 910 18.94 12.55 0.70
CA THR A 910 19.25 13.84 1.35
C THR A 910 18.21 14.91 1.01
N TYR A 911 17.82 15.01 -0.27
CA TYR A 911 16.80 15.96 -0.72
C TYR A 911 15.48 15.73 -0.01
N PHE A 912 14.97 14.50 0.05
CA PHE A 912 13.70 14.20 0.70
C PHE A 912 13.76 14.34 2.23
N VAL A 913 14.85 13.95 2.89
CA VAL A 913 15.05 14.21 4.33
C VAL A 913 15.04 15.71 4.63
N ARG A 914 15.68 16.53 3.78
CA ARG A 914 15.63 18.00 3.90
C ARG A 914 14.27 18.56 3.51
N GLY A 915 13.60 17.99 2.52
CA GLY A 915 12.25 18.35 2.08
C GLY A 915 11.24 18.18 3.22
N ALA A 916 11.31 17.08 3.95
CA ALA A 916 10.51 16.81 5.14
C ALA A 916 10.71 17.84 6.26
N LEU A 917 11.85 18.55 6.32
CA LEU A 917 12.02 19.66 7.27
C LEU A 917 11.10 20.83 6.98
N SER A 918 10.77 21.07 5.71
CA SER A 918 9.97 22.22 5.31
C SER A 918 8.54 22.13 5.83
N THR A 919 7.99 20.91 5.96
CA THR A 919 6.64 20.68 6.53
C THR A 919 6.58 21.03 8.02
N LEU A 920 7.72 21.02 8.71
CA LEU A 920 7.85 21.29 10.14
C LEU A 920 8.22 22.73 10.48
N LYS A 921 8.34 23.63 9.50
CA LYS A 921 8.65 25.05 9.77
C LYS A 921 7.39 25.85 10.12
N GLU A 922 7.59 27.03 10.67
CA GLU A 922 6.53 28.00 10.98
C GLU A 922 6.15 28.76 9.70
N PHE A 923 4.86 29.04 9.49
CA PHE A 923 4.38 29.72 8.29
C PHE A 923 5.05 31.09 8.08
N ASP A 924 5.21 31.88 9.14
CA ASP A 924 5.88 33.21 9.06
C ASP A 924 7.38 33.12 8.71
N LYS A 925 8.02 31.98 8.99
CA LYS A 925 9.42 31.71 8.61
C LYS A 925 9.54 31.08 7.23
N PHE A 926 8.43 30.59 6.65
CA PHE A 926 8.39 30.04 5.31
C PHE A 926 8.42 31.14 4.23
N ILE A 927 7.81 32.31 4.50
CA ILE A 927 7.81 33.47 3.59
C ILE A 927 9.14 34.24 3.62
N ALA A 928 9.91 34.12 4.70
CA ALA A 928 11.18 34.83 4.90
C ALA A 928 12.41 34.16 4.26
N VAL A 929 12.25 33.00 3.61
CA VAL A 929 13.27 32.24 2.87
C VAL A 929 12.92 32.27 1.39
#